data_AF-A0A1E7IXW5-F1
#
_entry.id   AF-A0A1E7IXW5-F1
#
_cell.length_a   1.000
_cell.length_b   1.000
_cell.length_c   1.000
_cell.angle_alpha   90.00
_cell.angle_beta   90.00
_cell.angle_gamma   90.00
#
_symmetry.space_group_name_H-M   'P 1'
#
loop_
_entity.id
_entity.type
_entity.pdbx_description
1 polymer ?
#
loop_
_entity_poly.entity_id
_entity_poly.type
_entity_poly.pdbx_seq_one_letter_code
_entity_poly.pdbx_strand_id
1 'polypeptide(L)'
;MIKAHSKYNVVHEPTIRQSLISVVILGLLLLFISISPAGAVVTDPEDIWTSEDIVQLDATVSSGMLTVQVTERNALDDFSFHFIEIFLNTDQDHNTGEARVGGVGGTDYRIECLTGMINMFDLHQLPTEDGGEEQTTSFPDIPGASAFVEGNRLTVNLPVNVLGGASAVDVFAVAHEGGNLYGIVGNCDRCPEAGYLDTSTGEAVVRRPGIPLDITFSDSEGDNQYNGQDLTAARFRTFGDQFQIILTLADPVEPLSLSYNLSGSVIMDSDRNLLTGFMGLGDDIPTWGGDVTLVYTVNYLTPMFNLSFGAGSDSFLLFGPPTSDGRWLVQGNRLIMTGSLSVFDARALYVNGGQEEVERRPTDGRMITSVSTSDNLLLSDIMPEGGSAFDTGMGDILDPLVWDPAIIISEDDPEEFGGVSGMDLIRVDVQVVENCLVVMGVLSKWDDTQVGNVFEILLDTDMNAATGEFVSNDQTSGQPAIGADYKVRVYSADEYTDVGYYADLERPNGVIEPHDAIVFARPSSLGPANFTVTIPLEAIGNPTPHIRLFVTTGAILAGRYDVAPPYPIIIHITPSCEGDFNNDGDVDGSDLAIFAADFGRTDCTDDCEGNFDGDGDVDGSDLAVFAADFGRTDCR
;
A
#
# COMPACT_ATOMS: atom_id res chain seq x y z
N MET A 1 -47.82 59.46 4.81
CA MET A 1 -48.76 58.42 4.33
C MET A 1 -48.44 57.16 5.14
N ILE A 2 -49.30 56.51 5.93
CA ILE A 2 -50.73 56.60 6.29
C ILE A 2 -50.87 56.08 7.75
N LYS A 3 -51.63 56.84 8.58
CA LYS A 3 -52.45 56.53 9.79
C LYS A 3 -51.98 55.43 10.77
N ALA A 4 -51.69 55.65 12.07
CA ALA A 4 -52.36 56.35 13.19
C ALA A 4 -53.53 55.60 13.89
N HIS A 5 -53.50 55.65 15.24
CA HIS A 5 -54.54 55.44 16.29
C HIS A 5 -54.35 54.18 17.17
N SER A 6 -54.52 54.18 18.51
CA SER A 6 -55.29 55.05 19.42
C SER A 6 -54.89 54.88 20.91
N LYS A 7 -54.88 56.01 21.64
CA LYS A 7 -55.27 56.35 23.05
C LYS A 7 -55.67 55.20 24.02
N TYR A 8 -55.37 55.25 25.33
CA TYR A 8 -56.05 56.08 26.36
C TYR A 8 -55.31 56.17 27.72
N ASN A 9 -55.48 57.31 28.39
CA ASN A 9 -55.09 57.66 29.78
C ASN A 9 -55.91 56.95 30.87
N VAL A 10 -55.32 56.68 32.05
CA VAL A 10 -55.94 56.90 33.39
C VAL A 10 -54.84 57.15 34.45
N VAL A 11 -55.08 58.12 35.34
CA VAL A 11 -54.29 58.54 36.51
C VAL A 11 -54.98 58.07 37.79
N HIS A 12 -54.24 57.54 38.79
CA HIS A 12 -54.28 57.87 40.24
C HIS A 12 -53.55 56.82 41.13
N GLU A 13 -52.36 57.19 41.63
CA GLU A 13 -51.85 57.26 43.04
C GLU A 13 -52.28 56.27 44.17
N PRO A 14 -51.57 56.17 45.34
CA PRO A 14 -50.22 56.69 45.73
C PRO A 14 -49.38 55.78 46.69
N THR A 15 -48.25 56.33 47.20
CA THR A 15 -47.59 56.12 48.54
C THR A 15 -46.78 54.81 48.80
N ILE A 16 -45.61 54.73 49.46
CA ILE A 16 -44.81 55.59 50.38
C ILE A 16 -43.31 55.15 50.40
N ARG A 17 -42.44 56.17 50.46
CA ARG A 17 -41.07 56.38 51.00
C ARG A 17 -40.10 55.25 51.48
N GLN A 18 -38.83 55.54 51.11
CA GLN A 18 -37.55 55.58 51.88
C GLN A 18 -36.68 54.32 52.09
N SER A 19 -35.44 54.38 51.58
CA SER A 19 -34.13 54.13 52.25
C SER A 19 -33.02 54.13 51.16
N LEU A 20 -31.94 54.94 51.13
CA LEU A 20 -30.79 55.24 52.00
C LEU A 20 -29.73 54.12 52.13
N ILE A 21 -28.58 54.43 51.53
CA ILE A 21 -27.22 53.83 51.52
C ILE A 21 -26.82 53.07 52.78
N SER A 22 -26.20 51.87 52.62
CA SER A 22 -25.01 51.42 53.38
C SER A 22 -24.37 50.13 52.82
N VAL A 23 -23.05 50.08 53.02
CA VAL A 23 -22.02 49.09 52.65
C VAL A 23 -22.28 47.67 53.19
N VAL A 24 -21.97 46.62 52.39
CA VAL A 24 -21.74 45.24 52.89
C VAL A 24 -20.61 44.53 52.09
N ILE A 25 -19.47 44.39 52.78
CA ILE A 25 -18.56 43.25 52.93
C ILE A 25 -18.35 42.30 51.73
N LEU A 26 -17.13 42.34 51.19
CA LEU A 26 -16.54 41.37 50.28
C LEU A 26 -16.23 40.06 51.04
N GLY A 27 -17.00 39.01 50.79
CA GLY A 27 -16.71 37.65 51.26
C GLY A 27 -15.85 36.93 50.22
N LEU A 28 -14.57 36.68 50.54
CA LEU A 28 -13.72 35.74 49.81
C LEU A 28 -14.26 34.33 50.02
N LEU A 29 -14.93 33.77 49.02
CA LEU A 29 -15.14 32.32 48.91
C LEU A 29 -14.02 31.80 47.99
N LEU A 30 -12.93 31.30 48.59
CA LEU A 30 -11.94 30.49 47.89
C LEU A 30 -12.61 29.15 47.55
N LEU A 31 -13.30 29.09 46.40
CA LEU A 31 -13.48 27.82 45.71
C LEU A 31 -12.09 27.40 45.24
N PHE A 32 -11.53 26.37 45.88
CA PHE A 32 -10.52 25.55 45.22
C PHE A 32 -11.21 24.88 44.03
N ILE A 33 -11.21 25.56 42.89
CA ILE A 33 -11.35 24.89 41.60
C ILE A 33 -10.03 24.13 41.45
N SER A 34 -10.05 22.85 41.81
CA SER A 34 -9.13 21.91 41.20
C SER A 34 -9.48 21.94 39.72
N ILE A 35 -8.72 22.71 38.94
CA ILE A 35 -8.66 22.52 37.50
C ILE A 35 -7.98 21.16 37.36
N SER A 36 -8.79 20.10 37.33
CA SER A 36 -8.35 18.87 36.68
C SER A 36 -7.97 19.28 35.26
N PRO A 37 -6.82 18.83 34.71
CA PRO A 37 -6.61 18.97 33.27
C PRO A 37 -7.86 18.40 32.60
N ALA A 38 -8.47 19.18 31.71
CA ALA A 38 -9.61 18.72 30.94
C ALA A 38 -9.16 17.43 30.22
N GLY A 39 -9.93 16.35 30.39
CA GLY A 39 -9.69 15.13 29.63
C GLY A 39 -9.65 15.46 28.15
N ALA A 40 -8.72 14.85 27.42
CA ALA A 40 -8.75 14.85 25.97
C ALA A 40 -10.00 14.07 25.58
N VAL A 41 -10.94 14.63 24.83
CA VAL A 41 -12.19 13.93 24.50
C VAL A 41 -12.46 14.04 23.02
N VAL A 42 -12.59 12.90 22.36
CA VAL A 42 -13.16 12.77 21.02
C VAL A 42 -14.55 12.17 21.15
N THR A 43 -15.54 12.81 20.53
CA THR A 43 -16.88 12.26 20.36
C THR A 43 -17.01 11.72 18.95
N ASP A 44 -17.51 10.50 18.84
CA ASP A 44 -17.72 9.84 17.56
C ASP A 44 -19.22 9.85 17.18
N PRO A 45 -19.57 10.09 15.89
CA PRO A 45 -20.94 9.95 15.43
C PRO A 45 -21.40 8.48 15.45
N GLU A 46 -22.55 8.18 16.08
CA GLU A 46 -23.07 6.80 16.11
C GLU A 46 -23.13 6.12 14.73
N ASP A 47 -22.42 5.00 14.62
CA ASP A 47 -22.43 4.14 13.43
C ASP A 47 -23.43 2.99 13.60
N ILE A 48 -24.63 3.18 13.08
CA ILE A 48 -25.77 2.24 13.25
C ILE A 48 -25.56 0.86 12.60
N TRP A 49 -24.46 0.67 11.88
CA TRP A 49 -24.18 -0.53 11.08
C TRP A 49 -23.20 -1.49 11.77
N THR A 50 -22.41 -0.99 12.72
CA THR A 50 -21.39 -1.76 13.44
C THR A 50 -21.99 -2.53 14.63
N SER A 51 -21.38 -3.66 14.98
CA SER A 51 -21.81 -4.42 16.17
C SER A 51 -21.37 -3.73 17.46
N GLU A 52 -20.16 -3.18 17.47
CA GLU A 52 -19.61 -2.26 18.49
C GLU A 52 -19.46 -0.85 17.89
N ASP A 53 -19.69 0.19 18.66
CA ASP A 53 -19.77 1.61 18.24
C ASP A 53 -19.25 2.51 19.37
N ILE A 54 -17.99 2.91 19.27
CA ILE A 54 -17.26 3.77 20.21
C ILE A 54 -17.77 5.20 20.05
N VAL A 55 -18.78 5.57 20.83
CA VAL A 55 -19.32 6.94 20.82
C VAL A 55 -18.38 7.99 21.45
N GLN A 56 -17.39 7.56 22.24
CA GLN A 56 -16.45 8.48 22.89
C GLN A 56 -15.13 7.83 23.30
N LEU A 57 -14.01 8.51 23.01
CA LEU A 57 -12.68 8.20 23.52
C LEU A 57 -12.15 9.37 24.38
N ASP A 58 -11.71 9.07 25.60
CA ASP A 58 -10.97 10.01 26.46
C ASP A 58 -9.63 9.42 26.89
N ALA A 59 -8.56 10.19 26.80
CA ALA A 59 -7.25 9.76 27.26
C ALA A 59 -6.48 10.90 27.94
N THR A 60 -5.80 10.61 29.04
CA THR A 60 -4.95 11.58 29.74
C THR A 60 -3.70 10.94 30.34
N VAL A 61 -2.58 11.66 30.28
CA VAL A 61 -1.40 11.35 31.09
C VAL A 61 -1.36 12.32 32.26
N SER A 62 -1.53 11.80 33.48
CA SER A 62 -1.45 12.62 34.69
C SER A 62 -0.85 11.85 35.86
N SER A 63 0.00 12.54 36.65
CA SER A 63 0.62 11.96 37.86
C SER A 63 1.36 10.62 37.63
N GLY A 64 1.93 10.41 36.44
CA GLY A 64 2.64 9.17 36.07
C GLY A 64 1.73 8.01 35.66
N MET A 65 0.45 8.27 35.40
CA MET A 65 -0.53 7.29 34.91
C MET A 65 -1.11 7.77 33.59
N LEU A 66 -1.20 6.86 32.61
CA LEU A 66 -2.09 6.96 31.48
C LEU A 66 -3.47 6.45 31.92
N THR A 67 -4.51 7.25 31.73
CA THR A 67 -5.91 6.83 31.88
C THR A 67 -6.58 6.94 30.52
N VAL A 68 -7.14 5.84 30.02
CA VAL A 68 -7.94 5.78 28.80
C VAL A 68 -9.36 5.35 29.16
N GLN A 69 -10.36 6.00 28.59
CA GLN A 69 -11.78 5.67 28.72
C GLN A 69 -12.38 5.52 27.34
N VAL A 70 -12.95 4.35 27.08
CA VAL A 70 -13.68 4.05 25.84
C VAL A 70 -15.14 3.89 26.23
N THR A 71 -16.02 4.65 25.60
CA THR A 71 -17.47 4.55 25.80
C THR A 71 -18.12 4.05 24.54
N GLU A 72 -18.86 2.96 24.67
CA GLU A 72 -19.62 2.32 23.61
C GLU A 72 -21.07 2.79 23.59
N ARG A 73 -21.75 2.60 22.48
CA ARG A 73 -23.21 2.72 22.40
C ARG A 73 -23.91 1.66 23.26
N ASN A 74 -23.41 0.43 23.23
CA ASN A 74 -23.98 -0.73 23.91
C ASN A 74 -23.28 -1.02 25.24
N ALA A 75 -23.93 -1.79 26.11
CA ALA A 75 -23.33 -2.19 27.38
C ALA A 75 -22.16 -3.14 27.14
N LEU A 76 -21.04 -2.90 27.85
CA LEU A 76 -19.83 -3.72 27.82
C LEU A 76 -19.78 -4.73 28.98
N ASP A 77 -20.75 -4.66 29.90
CA ASP A 77 -20.87 -5.48 31.11
C ASP A 77 -22.02 -6.50 31.06
N ASP A 78 -22.37 -6.93 29.85
CA ASP A 78 -23.43 -7.92 29.61
C ASP A 78 -22.90 -9.38 29.52
N PHE A 79 -23.68 -10.30 28.94
CA PHE A 79 -23.32 -11.72 28.80
C PHE A 79 -22.70 -12.08 27.44
N SER A 80 -22.30 -11.08 26.65
CA SER A 80 -21.61 -11.21 25.37
C SER A 80 -20.09 -11.09 25.57
N PHE A 81 -19.31 -11.21 24.51
CA PHE A 81 -17.88 -10.87 24.53
C PHE A 81 -17.69 -9.63 23.69
N HIS A 82 -16.98 -8.64 24.22
CA HIS A 82 -16.62 -7.42 23.51
C HIS A 82 -15.11 -7.28 23.51
N PHE A 83 -14.53 -6.95 22.36
CA PHE A 83 -13.11 -6.68 22.24
C PHE A 83 -12.90 -5.21 21.96
N ILE A 84 -12.03 -4.58 22.74
CA ILE A 84 -11.56 -3.21 22.52
C ILE A 84 -10.04 -3.25 22.51
N GLU A 85 -9.47 -2.83 21.39
CA GLU A 85 -8.03 -2.74 21.18
C GLU A 85 -7.63 -1.27 21.23
N ILE A 86 -6.72 -0.92 22.14
CA ILE A 86 -6.25 0.46 22.31
C ILE A 86 -4.80 0.55 21.86
N PHE A 87 -4.55 1.31 20.80
CA PHE A 87 -3.24 1.49 20.19
C PHE A 87 -2.59 2.75 20.74
N LEU A 88 -1.32 2.63 21.15
CA LEU A 88 -0.57 3.67 21.84
C LEU A 88 0.71 3.98 21.06
N ASN A 89 0.86 5.24 20.64
CA ASN A 89 2.13 5.79 20.19
C ASN A 89 2.70 6.65 21.33
N THR A 90 3.78 6.20 21.95
CA THR A 90 4.33 6.73 23.20
C THR A 90 5.44 7.75 23.01
N ASP A 91 6.04 7.81 21.82
CA ASP A 91 7.00 8.84 21.43
C ASP A 91 6.40 9.91 20.48
N GLN A 92 5.16 9.70 20.03
CA GLN A 92 4.43 10.53 19.07
C GLN A 92 5.14 10.64 17.70
N ASP A 93 6.06 9.71 17.40
CA ASP A 93 6.70 9.57 16.09
C ASP A 93 5.99 8.48 15.29
N HIS A 94 5.58 8.80 14.08
CA HIS A 94 4.87 7.84 13.22
C HIS A 94 5.83 6.89 12.49
N ASN A 95 7.15 7.13 12.57
CA ASN A 95 8.17 6.30 11.94
C ASN A 95 8.70 5.17 12.83
N THR A 96 8.31 5.15 14.09
CA THR A 96 8.76 4.18 15.10
C THR A 96 7.64 3.19 15.44
N GLY A 97 7.90 2.29 16.39
CA GLY A 97 6.92 1.29 16.83
C GLY A 97 6.81 0.10 15.88
N GLU A 98 5.58 -0.36 15.65
CA GLU A 98 5.21 -1.55 14.89
C GLU A 98 5.84 -1.56 13.49
N ALA A 99 6.84 -2.42 13.33
CA ALA A 99 7.62 -2.58 12.10
C ALA A 99 7.11 -3.71 11.20
N ARG A 100 6.22 -4.59 11.70
CA ARG A 100 5.67 -5.69 10.90
C ARG A 100 4.79 -5.17 9.77
N VAL A 101 4.70 -5.98 8.73
CA VAL A 101 3.81 -5.77 7.58
C VAL A 101 2.37 -5.67 8.03
N GLY A 102 1.59 -4.86 7.32
CA GLY A 102 0.17 -4.66 7.63
C GLY A 102 -0.10 -3.97 8.98
N GLY A 103 0.94 -3.57 9.72
CA GLY A 103 0.82 -2.92 11.02
C GLY A 103 0.54 -1.42 10.94
N VAL A 104 -0.09 -0.87 11.98
CA VAL A 104 -0.36 0.56 12.08
C VAL A 104 0.90 1.30 12.51
N GLY A 105 1.46 2.11 11.61
CA GLY A 105 2.71 2.86 11.83
C GLY A 105 2.65 3.78 13.06
N GLY A 106 3.79 3.93 13.75
CA GLY A 106 3.89 4.70 14.98
C GLY A 106 3.40 3.99 16.23
N THR A 107 2.72 2.83 16.15
CA THR A 107 2.19 2.20 17.35
C THR A 107 3.28 1.46 18.11
N ASP A 108 3.56 1.86 19.35
CA ASP A 108 4.54 1.19 20.20
C ASP A 108 3.92 0.06 21.04
N TYR A 109 2.69 0.26 21.51
CA TYR A 109 1.98 -0.67 22.39
C TYR A 109 0.53 -0.82 21.98
N ARG A 110 -0.05 -1.99 22.26
CA ARG A 110 -1.48 -2.28 22.15
C ARG A 110 -2.00 -2.78 23.49
N ILE A 111 -3.16 -2.31 23.93
CA ILE A 111 -3.88 -2.88 25.07
C ILE A 111 -5.07 -3.66 24.53
N GLU A 112 -5.04 -4.97 24.72
CA GLU A 112 -6.14 -5.86 24.40
C GLU A 112 -7.10 -5.92 25.59
N CYS A 113 -8.37 -5.59 25.36
CA CYS A 113 -9.42 -5.62 26.37
C CYS A 113 -10.57 -6.52 25.94
N LEU A 114 -10.73 -7.66 26.60
CA LEU A 114 -11.91 -8.49 26.51
C LEU A 114 -12.86 -8.16 27.66
N THR A 115 -14.13 -7.85 27.37
CA THR A 115 -15.15 -7.53 28.38
C THR A 115 -16.45 -8.32 28.19
N GLY A 116 -17.38 -8.16 29.15
CA GLY A 116 -18.71 -8.79 29.16
C GLY A 116 -18.73 -10.01 30.07
N MET A 117 -18.89 -11.20 29.49
CA MET A 117 -18.95 -12.46 30.25
C MET A 117 -17.68 -12.72 31.07
N ILE A 118 -16.52 -12.33 30.55
CA ILE A 118 -15.21 -12.43 31.19
C ILE A 118 -14.48 -11.12 30.93
N ASN A 119 -13.72 -10.65 31.92
CA ASN A 119 -12.84 -9.50 31.76
C ASN A 119 -11.37 -9.96 31.76
N MET A 120 -10.66 -9.70 30.66
CA MET A 120 -9.23 -9.95 30.50
C MET A 120 -8.58 -8.73 29.86
N PHE A 121 -7.37 -8.39 30.34
CA PHE A 121 -6.66 -7.19 29.91
C PHE A 121 -5.18 -7.49 29.83
N ASP A 122 -4.60 -7.31 28.65
CA ASP A 122 -3.20 -7.59 28.38
C ASP A 122 -2.55 -6.39 27.68
N LEU A 123 -1.31 -6.08 28.07
CA LEU A 123 -0.48 -5.07 27.41
C LEU A 123 0.49 -5.79 26.47
N HIS A 124 0.50 -5.38 25.21
CA HIS A 124 1.39 -5.88 24.17
C HIS A 124 2.37 -4.78 23.79
N GLN A 125 3.67 -5.06 23.89
CA GLN A 125 4.71 -4.22 23.29
C GLN A 125 4.97 -4.72 21.86
N LEU A 126 4.82 -3.83 20.88
CA LEU A 126 4.94 -4.16 19.48
C LEU A 126 6.42 -4.17 19.05
N PRO A 127 6.79 -5.04 18.10
CA PRO A 127 8.17 -5.18 17.64
C PRO A 127 8.61 -3.97 16.80
N THR A 128 9.88 -3.58 16.95
CA THR A 128 10.53 -2.48 16.21
C THR A 128 11.36 -2.95 15.02
N GLU A 129 11.38 -4.26 14.78
CA GLU A 129 12.03 -4.91 13.66
C GLU A 129 11.00 -5.80 12.97
N ASP A 130 11.08 -5.86 11.64
CA ASP A 130 10.21 -6.73 10.87
C ASP A 130 10.43 -8.22 11.22
N GLY A 131 9.35 -9.01 11.21
CA GLY A 131 9.36 -10.40 11.68
C GLY A 131 9.53 -10.58 13.20
N GLY A 132 9.62 -9.49 13.98
CA GLY A 132 9.69 -9.55 15.44
C GLY A 132 8.41 -10.07 16.09
N GLU A 133 8.54 -10.60 17.32
CA GLU A 133 7.41 -11.05 18.13
C GLU A 133 6.94 -9.96 19.11
N GLU A 134 5.63 -9.84 19.29
CA GLU A 134 5.06 -8.96 20.33
C GLU A 134 5.29 -9.53 21.74
N GLN A 135 5.54 -8.65 22.72
CA GLN A 135 5.71 -9.06 24.12
C GLN A 135 4.44 -8.77 24.92
N THR A 136 3.78 -9.83 25.37
CA THR A 136 2.54 -9.74 26.16
C THR A 136 2.81 -9.75 27.66
N THR A 137 2.20 -8.81 28.38
CA THR A 137 2.18 -8.76 29.85
C THR A 137 0.76 -8.58 30.35
N SER A 138 0.29 -9.52 31.18
CA SER A 138 -1.06 -9.41 31.73
C SER A 138 -1.18 -8.33 32.79
N PHE A 139 -2.29 -7.59 32.80
CA PHE A 139 -2.51 -6.47 33.72
C PHE A 139 -2.31 -6.82 35.21
N PRO A 140 -2.73 -8.00 35.71
CA PRO A 140 -2.48 -8.39 37.11
C PRO A 140 -0.99 -8.43 37.49
N ASP A 141 -0.10 -8.60 36.51
CA ASP A 141 1.36 -8.64 36.71
C ASP A 141 2.02 -7.26 36.59
N ILE A 142 1.26 -6.21 36.28
CA ILE A 142 1.73 -4.82 36.16
C ILE A 142 1.34 -4.03 37.42
N PRO A 143 2.28 -3.72 38.33
CA PRO A 143 1.95 -3.02 39.57
C PRO A 143 1.36 -1.63 39.32
N GLY A 144 0.10 -1.43 39.74
CA GLY A 144 -0.62 -0.16 39.58
C GLY A 144 -1.46 -0.06 38.31
N ALA A 145 -1.38 -1.05 37.40
CA ALA A 145 -2.33 -1.16 36.31
C ALA A 145 -3.70 -1.59 36.84
N SER A 146 -4.76 -1.09 36.21
CA SER A 146 -6.13 -1.56 36.45
C SER A 146 -6.99 -1.26 35.24
N ALA A 147 -7.92 -2.16 34.96
CA ALA A 147 -8.98 -1.92 33.98
C ALA A 147 -10.30 -2.41 34.57
N PHE A 148 -11.38 -1.69 34.29
CA PHE A 148 -12.71 -2.04 34.77
C PHE A 148 -13.78 -1.48 33.82
N VAL A 149 -14.96 -2.11 33.86
CA VAL A 149 -16.10 -1.76 33.04
C VAL A 149 -17.26 -1.34 33.95
N GLU A 150 -17.92 -0.24 33.60
CA GLU A 150 -19.14 0.24 34.25
C GLU A 150 -20.19 0.54 33.16
N GLY A 151 -21.19 -0.33 33.00
CA GLY A 151 -22.19 -0.19 31.93
C GLY A 151 -21.55 -0.29 30.56
N ASN A 152 -21.64 0.79 29.78
CA ASN A 152 -21.08 0.92 28.43
C ASN A 152 -19.67 1.54 28.40
N ARG A 153 -19.00 1.66 29.55
CA ARG A 153 -17.72 2.37 29.64
C ARG A 153 -16.60 1.48 30.16
N LEU A 154 -15.56 1.31 29.35
CA LEU A 154 -14.28 0.76 29.74
C LEU A 154 -13.39 1.88 30.29
N THR A 155 -12.74 1.66 31.43
CA THR A 155 -11.69 2.54 31.97
C THR A 155 -10.42 1.74 32.20
N VAL A 156 -9.33 2.16 31.55
CA VAL A 156 -8.00 1.58 31.66
C VAL A 156 -7.07 2.58 32.33
N ASN A 157 -6.29 2.14 33.31
CA ASN A 157 -5.25 2.91 33.97
C ASN A 157 -3.93 2.13 33.89
N LEU A 158 -2.90 2.74 33.31
CA LEU A 158 -1.61 2.11 33.08
C LEU A 158 -0.47 3.05 33.54
N PRO A 159 0.46 2.58 34.40
CA PRO A 159 1.63 3.38 34.78
C PRO A 159 2.52 3.72 33.57
N VAL A 160 2.85 5.00 33.36
CA VAL A 160 3.64 5.38 32.15
C VAL A 160 5.07 4.85 32.17
N ASN A 161 5.60 4.41 33.31
CA ASN A 161 6.93 3.82 33.39
C ASN A 161 7.03 2.45 32.69
N VAL A 162 5.91 1.74 32.48
CA VAL A 162 5.90 0.55 31.62
C VAL A 162 5.79 0.89 30.13
N LEU A 163 5.47 2.15 29.81
CA LEU A 163 5.40 2.74 28.48
C LEU A 163 6.61 3.65 28.20
N GLY A 164 7.82 3.22 28.60
CA GLY A 164 9.05 4.01 28.40
C GLY A 164 9.15 5.32 29.20
N GLY A 165 8.18 5.65 30.06
CA GLY A 165 8.14 6.91 30.81
C GLY A 165 7.54 8.09 30.03
N ALA A 166 6.68 7.80 29.04
CA ALA A 166 6.06 8.79 28.17
C ALA A 166 5.35 9.93 28.94
N SER A 167 5.60 11.17 28.52
CA SER A 167 4.91 12.37 29.04
C SER A 167 3.64 12.72 28.27
N ALA A 168 3.52 12.19 27.06
CA ALA A 168 2.40 12.31 26.14
C ALA A 168 2.30 10.99 25.38
N VAL A 169 1.09 10.61 25.00
CA VAL A 169 0.75 9.41 24.25
C VAL A 169 -0.33 9.79 23.24
N ASP A 170 -0.18 9.36 22.01
CA ASP A 170 -1.20 9.40 20.96
C ASP A 170 -1.98 8.09 21.02
N VAL A 171 -3.32 8.18 21.09
CA VAL A 171 -4.21 7.04 21.37
C VAL A 171 -5.31 6.94 20.32
N PHE A 172 -5.54 5.75 19.77
CA PHE A 172 -6.82 5.42 19.13
C PHE A 172 -7.33 4.07 19.66
N ALA A 173 -8.63 3.84 19.51
CA ALA A 173 -9.28 2.61 19.92
C ALA A 173 -10.05 2.00 18.75
N VAL A 174 -10.08 0.67 18.70
CA VAL A 174 -10.90 -0.11 17.77
C VAL A 174 -11.75 -1.07 18.59
N ALA A 175 -13.05 -1.12 18.33
CA ALA A 175 -13.98 -2.01 19.01
C ALA A 175 -14.59 -3.01 18.04
N HIS A 176 -14.71 -4.26 18.47
CA HIS A 176 -15.29 -5.32 17.68
C HIS A 176 -15.95 -6.40 18.54
N GLU A 177 -16.98 -7.04 17.99
CA GLU A 177 -17.72 -8.07 18.71
C GLU A 177 -16.87 -9.33 18.86
N GLY A 178 -16.97 -9.94 20.03
CA GLY A 178 -16.38 -11.22 20.37
C GLY A 178 -17.40 -12.34 20.43
N GLY A 179 -17.02 -13.55 20.00
CA GLY A 179 -17.74 -14.77 20.37
C GLY A 179 -18.49 -15.49 19.26
N ASN A 180 -18.31 -15.13 18.00
CA ASN A 180 -18.68 -16.00 16.92
C ASN A 180 -17.43 -16.74 16.39
N LEU A 181 -17.47 -18.08 16.39
CA LEU A 181 -16.45 -18.91 15.72
C LEU A 181 -16.38 -18.62 14.21
N TYR A 182 -17.37 -17.89 13.68
CA TYR A 182 -17.66 -17.69 12.26
C TYR A 182 -18.09 -16.25 11.91
N GLY A 183 -17.96 -15.27 12.80
CA GLY A 183 -18.65 -13.97 12.66
C GLY A 183 -17.77 -12.74 12.75
N ILE A 184 -17.32 -12.31 11.56
CA ILE A 184 -17.20 -10.92 11.11
C ILE A 184 -16.24 -10.02 11.91
N VAL A 185 -14.96 -10.43 12.04
CA VAL A 185 -13.87 -9.44 12.18
C VAL A 185 -14.01 -8.45 11.04
N GLY A 186 -14.08 -7.16 11.34
CA GLY A 186 -14.14 -6.06 10.38
C GLY A 186 -15.43 -5.24 10.39
N ASN A 187 -16.55 -5.70 10.96
CA ASN A 187 -17.66 -4.79 11.29
C ASN A 187 -17.37 -4.03 12.61
N CYS A 188 -16.18 -3.45 12.65
CA CYS A 188 -15.57 -2.80 13.79
C CYS A 188 -15.77 -1.28 13.69
N ASP A 189 -15.71 -0.61 14.83
CA ASP A 189 -15.65 0.84 14.89
C ASP A 189 -14.27 1.31 15.36
N ARG A 190 -13.88 2.52 14.95
CA ARG A 190 -12.59 3.16 15.26
C ARG A 190 -12.82 4.57 15.77
N CYS A 191 -12.23 4.91 16.91
CA CYS A 191 -12.23 6.27 17.43
C CYS A 191 -10.80 6.75 17.78
N PRO A 192 -10.35 7.94 17.31
CA PRO A 192 -10.99 8.76 16.28
C PRO A 192 -11.00 8.06 14.92
N GLU A 193 -11.94 8.44 14.06
CA GLU A 193 -12.11 7.85 12.72
C GLU A 193 -10.88 8.03 11.79
N ALA A 194 -10.04 9.03 12.07
CA ALA A 194 -8.71 9.20 11.48
C ALA A 194 -7.75 9.81 12.52
N GLY A 195 -6.47 9.42 12.45
CA GLY A 195 -5.44 9.87 13.37
C GLY A 195 -5.56 9.28 14.78
N TYR A 196 -5.17 10.10 15.75
CA TYR A 196 -4.99 9.74 17.16
C TYR A 196 -5.52 10.86 18.06
N LEU A 197 -5.96 10.53 19.27
CA LEU A 197 -6.15 11.48 20.35
C LEU A 197 -4.83 11.77 21.05
N ASP A 198 -4.35 13.01 20.97
CA ASP A 198 -3.12 13.46 21.64
C ASP A 198 -3.41 13.84 23.10
N THR A 199 -2.92 13.03 24.03
CA THR A 199 -3.13 13.24 25.48
C THR A 199 -2.52 14.53 26.03
N SER A 200 -1.61 15.18 25.31
CA SER A 200 -0.99 16.44 25.74
C SER A 200 -1.80 17.67 25.37
N THR A 201 -2.51 17.63 24.24
CA THR A 201 -3.30 18.76 23.71
C THR A 201 -4.78 18.63 24.02
N GLY A 202 -5.28 17.41 24.11
CA GLY A 202 -6.70 17.17 24.25
C GLY A 202 -7.43 16.93 22.92
N GLU A 203 -6.73 16.97 21.79
CA GLU A 203 -7.30 17.08 20.46
C GLU A 203 -6.92 15.88 19.58
N ALA A 204 -7.76 15.59 18.57
CA ALA A 204 -7.43 14.63 17.53
C ALA A 204 -6.35 15.20 16.61
N VAL A 205 -5.34 14.39 16.29
CA VAL A 205 -4.18 14.76 15.47
C VAL A 205 -3.95 13.69 14.40
N VAL A 206 -3.61 14.11 13.20
CA VAL A 206 -3.14 13.22 12.12
C VAL A 206 -1.66 13.53 11.91
N ARG A 207 -0.78 12.62 12.35
CA ARG A 207 0.69 12.85 12.33
C ARG A 207 1.27 12.70 10.92
N ARG A 208 0.75 11.75 10.14
CA ARG A 208 1.12 11.50 8.74
C ARG A 208 -0.14 11.43 7.87
N PRO A 209 -0.68 12.57 7.42
CA PRO A 209 -1.80 12.56 6.49
C PRO A 209 -1.35 12.05 5.12
N GLY A 210 -2.18 11.22 4.48
CA GLY A 210 -2.09 10.94 3.06
C GLY A 210 -2.64 12.11 2.24
N ILE A 211 -2.46 12.02 0.92
CA ILE A 211 -3.02 12.94 -0.05
C ILE A 211 -4.53 12.68 -0.14
N PRO A 212 -5.38 13.68 0.18
CA PRO A 212 -6.81 13.49 0.08
C PRO A 212 -7.24 13.22 -1.36
N LEU A 213 -7.91 12.11 -1.58
CA LEU A 213 -8.46 11.73 -2.89
C LEU A 213 -9.85 11.11 -2.72
N ASP A 214 -10.66 11.20 -3.77
CA ASP A 214 -11.98 10.59 -3.83
C ASP A 214 -12.36 10.35 -5.30
N ILE A 215 -11.99 9.17 -5.80
CA ILE A 215 -12.06 8.83 -7.22
C ILE A 215 -12.89 7.57 -7.44
N THR A 216 -13.64 7.51 -8.54
CA THR A 216 -14.47 6.37 -8.91
C THR A 216 -14.21 5.96 -10.35
N PHE A 217 -13.82 4.71 -10.54
CA PHE A 217 -13.76 4.03 -11.83
C PHE A 217 -15.04 3.23 -12.03
N SER A 218 -15.60 3.28 -13.24
CA SER A 218 -16.83 2.56 -13.60
C SER A 218 -16.51 1.46 -14.59
N ASP A 219 -17.26 0.38 -14.52
CA ASP A 219 -17.18 -0.77 -15.43
C ASP A 219 -18.51 -1.05 -16.10
N SER A 220 -18.50 -1.82 -17.19
CA SER A 220 -19.69 -2.00 -18.03
C SER A 220 -20.50 -3.23 -17.61
N GLU A 221 -21.61 -3.02 -16.89
CA GLU A 221 -22.52 -4.11 -16.49
C GLU A 221 -22.74 -5.18 -17.59
N GLY A 222 -22.38 -6.43 -17.28
CA GLY A 222 -22.49 -7.62 -18.11
C GLY A 222 -21.26 -7.95 -18.99
N ASP A 223 -20.12 -7.29 -18.78
CA ASP A 223 -18.81 -7.64 -19.35
C ASP A 223 -18.15 -8.85 -18.66
N ASN A 224 -18.58 -9.17 -17.44
CA ASN A 224 -18.06 -10.30 -16.71
C ASN A 224 -18.12 -11.64 -17.47
N GLN A 225 -17.09 -12.46 -17.26
CA GLN A 225 -17.05 -13.76 -17.91
C GLN A 225 -18.13 -14.70 -17.34
N TYR A 226 -19.03 -15.15 -18.22
CA TYR A 226 -20.00 -16.24 -17.99
C TYR A 226 -21.13 -16.00 -16.97
N ASN A 227 -21.52 -14.74 -16.69
CA ASN A 227 -22.59 -14.34 -15.74
C ASN A 227 -22.27 -14.63 -14.25
N GLY A 228 -21.03 -14.39 -13.81
CA GLY A 228 -20.64 -14.41 -12.41
C GLY A 228 -21.11 -13.16 -11.63
N GLN A 229 -20.46 -12.87 -10.50
CA GLN A 229 -20.59 -11.54 -9.88
C GLN A 229 -19.94 -10.49 -10.79
N ASP A 230 -20.58 -9.34 -10.94
CA ASP A 230 -20.19 -8.27 -11.87
C ASP A 230 -19.85 -7.00 -11.05
N LEU A 231 -18.66 -6.45 -11.26
CA LEU A 231 -18.10 -5.29 -10.57
C LEU A 231 -18.30 -4.01 -11.39
N THR A 232 -19.45 -3.38 -11.21
CA THR A 232 -19.80 -2.15 -11.94
C THR A 232 -19.01 -0.88 -11.57
N ALA A 233 -18.34 -0.83 -10.41
CA ALA A 233 -17.49 0.31 -10.05
C ALA A 233 -16.53 0.01 -8.88
N ALA A 234 -15.37 0.68 -8.90
CA ALA A 234 -14.43 0.75 -7.79
C ALA A 234 -14.16 2.21 -7.42
N ARG A 235 -14.35 2.57 -6.15
CA ARG A 235 -14.10 3.92 -5.62
C ARG A 235 -13.03 3.89 -4.54
N PHE A 236 -12.02 4.74 -4.68
CA PHE A 236 -10.89 4.87 -3.78
C PHE A 236 -10.94 6.24 -3.11
N ARG A 237 -10.70 6.29 -1.81
CA ARG A 237 -10.68 7.52 -1.03
C ARG A 237 -9.52 7.51 -0.04
N THR A 238 -8.95 8.67 0.18
CA THR A 238 -7.96 8.90 1.23
C THR A 238 -8.37 10.11 2.05
N PHE A 239 -8.36 10.00 3.38
CA PHE A 239 -8.74 11.08 4.28
C PHE A 239 -7.97 10.96 5.60
N GLY A 240 -7.33 12.05 6.03
CA GLY A 240 -6.40 11.97 7.16
C GLY A 240 -5.29 10.97 6.85
N ASP A 241 -5.09 9.98 7.72
CA ASP A 241 -4.18 8.85 7.54
C ASP A 241 -4.90 7.55 7.15
N GLN A 242 -6.17 7.63 6.72
CA GLN A 242 -7.00 6.49 6.38
C GLN A 242 -7.24 6.37 4.87
N PHE A 243 -7.47 5.13 4.43
CA PHE A 243 -8.02 4.83 3.11
C PHE A 243 -9.46 4.31 3.22
N GLN A 244 -10.21 4.38 2.12
CA GLN A 244 -11.46 3.65 1.94
C GLN A 244 -11.59 3.17 0.49
N ILE A 245 -11.82 1.87 0.32
CA ILE A 245 -12.10 1.21 -0.95
C ILE A 245 -13.58 0.80 -0.94
N ILE A 246 -14.33 1.19 -1.96
CA ILE A 246 -15.74 0.85 -2.15
C ILE A 246 -15.89 0.12 -3.48
N LEU A 247 -16.18 -1.18 -3.41
CA LEU A 247 -16.49 -2.01 -4.56
C LEU A 247 -18.01 -2.08 -4.73
N THR A 248 -18.51 -1.74 -5.92
CA THR A 248 -19.95 -1.74 -6.23
C THR A 248 -20.24 -2.82 -7.25
N LEU A 249 -21.08 -3.78 -6.86
CA LEU A 249 -21.45 -4.92 -7.69
C LEU A 249 -22.81 -4.68 -8.37
N ALA A 250 -23.08 -5.36 -9.48
CA ALA A 250 -24.39 -5.31 -10.14
C ALA A 250 -25.49 -5.87 -9.22
N ASP A 251 -25.20 -6.98 -8.55
CA ASP A 251 -26.11 -7.66 -7.62
C ASP A 251 -25.84 -7.32 -6.14
N PRO A 252 -26.87 -7.38 -5.27
CA PRO A 252 -26.71 -7.21 -3.83
C PRO A 252 -25.70 -8.20 -3.21
N VAL A 253 -24.93 -7.72 -2.24
CA VAL A 253 -24.06 -8.57 -1.43
C VAL A 253 -24.87 -9.15 -0.27
N GLU A 254 -24.99 -10.48 -0.23
CA GLU A 254 -25.83 -11.18 0.74
C GLU A 254 -25.00 -12.01 1.74
N PRO A 255 -24.22 -11.40 2.66
CA PRO A 255 -23.30 -12.12 3.54
C PRO A 255 -24.02 -13.11 4.49
N LEU A 256 -25.30 -12.87 4.76
CA LEU A 256 -26.11 -13.73 5.64
C LEU A 256 -26.69 -14.96 4.93
N SER A 257 -26.53 -15.07 3.60
CA SER A 257 -27.04 -16.18 2.81
C SER A 257 -26.04 -17.34 2.83
N LEU A 258 -26.50 -18.53 3.23
CA LEU A 258 -25.68 -19.74 3.35
C LEU A 258 -25.05 -20.21 2.03
N SER A 259 -25.61 -19.79 0.89
CA SER A 259 -25.12 -20.13 -0.44
C SER A 259 -24.34 -19.00 -1.11
N TYR A 260 -24.24 -17.84 -0.46
CA TYR A 260 -23.53 -16.69 -1.02
C TYR A 260 -22.05 -16.78 -0.69
N ASN A 261 -21.21 -16.54 -1.69
CA ASN A 261 -19.76 -16.49 -1.53
C ASN A 261 -19.20 -15.55 -2.59
N LEU A 262 -18.75 -14.41 -2.12
CA LEU A 262 -18.02 -13.44 -2.90
C LEU A 262 -16.56 -13.54 -2.46
N SER A 263 -15.64 -13.63 -3.40
CA SER A 263 -14.21 -13.58 -3.13
C SER A 263 -13.55 -12.65 -4.12
N GLY A 264 -12.39 -12.10 -3.79
CA GLY A 264 -11.69 -11.21 -4.69
C GLY A 264 -10.45 -10.63 -4.07
N SER A 265 -9.82 -9.74 -4.81
CA SER A 265 -8.61 -9.06 -4.36
C SER A 265 -8.50 -7.65 -4.92
N VAL A 266 -7.83 -6.79 -4.17
CA VAL A 266 -7.35 -5.49 -4.64
C VAL A 266 -5.83 -5.54 -4.55
N ILE A 267 -5.16 -5.43 -5.69
CA ILE A 267 -3.69 -5.39 -5.77
C ILE A 267 -3.29 -3.93 -5.86
N MET A 268 -2.34 -3.51 -5.03
CA MET A 268 -1.92 -2.11 -4.91
C MET A 268 -0.40 -2.03 -4.98
N ASP A 269 0.10 -1.30 -5.97
CA ASP A 269 1.42 -0.69 -5.98
C ASP A 269 1.29 0.68 -5.28
N SER A 270 1.74 0.72 -4.04
CA SER A 270 1.46 1.74 -3.04
C SER A 270 2.50 2.87 -3.02
N ASP A 271 3.71 2.57 -3.48
CA ASP A 271 4.78 3.54 -3.65
C ASP A 271 5.06 3.86 -5.13
N ARG A 272 4.33 3.21 -6.06
CA ARG A 272 4.33 3.42 -7.51
C ARG A 272 5.71 3.15 -8.10
N ASN A 273 6.36 2.11 -7.58
CA ASN A 273 7.70 1.74 -7.97
C ASN A 273 7.75 0.25 -8.28
N LEU A 274 8.08 -0.09 -9.53
CA LEU A 274 8.13 -1.46 -10.01
C LEU A 274 9.15 -2.34 -9.25
N LEU A 275 10.21 -1.75 -8.69
CA LEU A 275 11.21 -2.48 -7.91
C LEU A 275 10.72 -2.80 -6.49
N THR A 276 9.61 -2.21 -6.07
CA THR A 276 8.94 -2.58 -4.84
C THR A 276 7.73 -3.41 -5.20
N GLY A 277 7.47 -4.40 -4.37
CA GLY A 277 6.37 -5.33 -4.58
C GLY A 277 6.78 -6.69 -5.11
N PHE A 278 5.80 -7.57 -4.98
CA PHE A 278 6.00 -9.01 -5.03
C PHE A 278 5.10 -9.69 -6.05
N MET A 279 4.29 -8.91 -6.75
CA MET A 279 3.44 -9.36 -7.84
C MET A 279 3.51 -8.38 -8.99
N GLY A 280 3.83 -8.87 -10.19
CA GLY A 280 3.80 -8.05 -11.39
C GLY A 280 2.36 -7.72 -11.78
N LEU A 281 2.06 -6.42 -11.92
CA LEU A 281 0.87 -5.94 -12.62
C LEU A 281 1.22 -5.67 -14.09
N GLY A 282 0.29 -5.94 -15.00
CA GLY A 282 0.49 -5.78 -16.45
C GLY A 282 -0.11 -6.92 -17.27
N ASP A 283 0.18 -6.94 -18.58
CA ASP A 283 -0.15 -8.03 -19.51
C ASP A 283 1.14 -8.57 -20.13
N ASP A 284 1.64 -9.70 -19.61
CA ASP A 284 2.86 -10.42 -20.01
C ASP A 284 4.20 -9.70 -19.85
N ILE A 285 4.20 -8.36 -19.86
CA ILE A 285 5.31 -7.52 -19.48
C ILE A 285 4.97 -6.96 -18.09
N PRO A 286 5.74 -7.32 -17.05
CA PRO A 286 5.61 -6.69 -15.75
C PRO A 286 5.80 -5.18 -15.88
N THR A 287 4.78 -4.41 -15.50
CA THR A 287 4.72 -2.97 -15.71
C THR A 287 4.71 -2.20 -14.39
N TRP A 288 3.94 -2.67 -13.41
CA TRP A 288 3.88 -2.07 -12.06
C TRP A 288 4.13 -3.09 -10.96
N GLY A 289 4.55 -2.59 -9.80
CA GLY A 289 5.05 -3.36 -8.67
C GLY A 289 4.01 -3.58 -7.59
N GLY A 290 3.16 -4.59 -7.70
CA GLY A 290 2.13 -4.87 -6.70
C GLY A 290 2.74 -5.16 -5.32
N ASP A 291 2.69 -4.18 -4.41
CA ASP A 291 3.23 -4.26 -3.04
C ASP A 291 2.35 -5.10 -2.13
N VAL A 292 1.04 -4.84 -2.19
CA VAL A 292 0.08 -5.37 -1.23
C VAL A 292 -1.16 -5.85 -1.94
N THR A 293 -1.62 -7.03 -1.56
CA THR A 293 -2.90 -7.56 -1.98
C THR A 293 -3.85 -7.63 -0.80
N LEU A 294 -4.95 -6.87 -0.86
CA LEU A 294 -6.06 -7.06 0.05
C LEU A 294 -7.00 -8.11 -0.53
N VAL A 295 -6.90 -9.33 -0.02
CA VAL A 295 -7.76 -10.46 -0.40
C VAL A 295 -8.99 -10.46 0.50
N TYR A 296 -10.17 -10.57 -0.10
CA TYR A 296 -11.42 -10.63 0.63
C TYR A 296 -12.25 -11.86 0.27
N THR A 297 -13.00 -12.34 1.26
CA THR A 297 -14.02 -13.36 1.13
C THR A 297 -15.20 -12.96 1.99
N VAL A 298 -16.38 -12.84 1.38
CA VAL A 298 -17.62 -12.47 2.03
C VAL A 298 -18.63 -13.60 1.87
N ASN A 299 -18.88 -14.31 2.96
CA ASN A 299 -19.88 -15.38 3.05
C ASN A 299 -20.37 -15.54 4.51
N TYR A 300 -21.34 -16.42 4.72
CA TYR A 300 -21.96 -16.63 6.05
C TYR A 300 -21.05 -17.36 7.06
N LEU A 301 -20.16 -18.24 6.59
CA LEU A 301 -19.45 -19.18 7.46
C LEU A 301 -18.07 -18.67 7.87
N THR A 302 -17.31 -18.12 6.96
CA THR A 302 -15.92 -17.73 7.16
C THR A 302 -15.62 -16.49 6.32
N PRO A 303 -16.22 -15.33 6.64
CA PRO A 303 -15.79 -14.08 6.04
C PRO A 303 -14.35 -13.80 6.48
N MET A 304 -13.49 -13.46 5.53
CA MET A 304 -12.05 -13.30 5.77
C MET A 304 -11.51 -12.17 4.90
N PHE A 305 -10.73 -11.29 5.52
CA PHE A 305 -10.02 -10.22 4.83
C PHE A 305 -8.58 -10.32 5.27
N ASN A 306 -7.68 -10.46 4.31
CA ASN A 306 -6.27 -10.65 4.58
C ASN A 306 -5.44 -9.74 3.69
N LEU A 307 -4.32 -9.28 4.23
CA LEU A 307 -3.25 -8.65 3.49
C LEU A 307 -2.23 -9.74 3.12
N SER A 308 -1.79 -9.72 1.87
CA SER A 308 -0.69 -10.52 1.36
C SER A 308 0.36 -9.59 0.76
N PHE A 309 1.63 -9.93 0.97
CA PHE A 309 2.79 -9.16 0.54
C PHE A 309 3.75 -10.05 -0.26
N GLY A 310 3.21 -10.97 -1.09
CA GLY A 310 4.01 -11.84 -1.95
C GLY A 310 4.18 -13.29 -1.52
N ALA A 311 4.86 -14.04 -2.38
CA ALA A 311 5.06 -15.48 -2.28
C ALA A 311 6.27 -15.89 -1.42
N GLY A 312 6.23 -17.10 -0.85
CA GLY A 312 7.20 -17.55 0.16
C GLY A 312 6.75 -17.29 1.60
N SER A 313 5.46 -17.04 1.80
CA SER A 313 4.98 -16.60 3.08
C SER A 313 3.60 -17.20 3.37
N ASP A 314 3.51 -17.96 4.46
CA ASP A 314 2.26 -18.21 5.18
C ASP A 314 1.61 -16.89 5.70
N SER A 315 1.90 -15.72 5.09
CA SER A 315 1.63 -14.36 5.62
C SER A 315 0.36 -13.76 5.04
N PHE A 316 -0.72 -14.51 5.05
CA PHE A 316 -2.01 -13.87 5.11
C PHE A 316 -2.14 -13.23 6.50
N LEU A 317 -1.86 -11.93 6.57
CA LEU A 317 -2.10 -11.16 7.78
C LEU A 317 -3.55 -10.75 7.80
N LEU A 318 -4.20 -10.91 8.94
CA LEU A 318 -5.58 -10.49 9.09
C LEU A 318 -5.68 -8.97 8.87
N PHE A 319 -6.60 -8.57 7.99
CA PHE A 319 -6.98 -7.17 7.84
C PHE A 319 -7.99 -6.81 8.92
N GLY A 320 -7.51 -6.09 9.92
CA GLY A 320 -8.19 -5.80 11.18
C GLY A 320 -7.38 -6.18 12.41
N PRO A 321 -7.96 -6.04 13.61
CA PRO A 321 -7.28 -6.37 14.85
C PRO A 321 -6.95 -7.87 14.93
N PRO A 322 -5.88 -8.26 15.64
CA PRO A 322 -5.10 -7.43 16.56
C PRO A 322 -3.90 -6.71 15.90
N THR A 323 -3.67 -6.92 14.60
CA THR A 323 -2.49 -6.40 13.87
C THR A 323 -2.72 -5.03 13.25
N SER A 324 -3.96 -4.69 12.91
CA SER A 324 -4.32 -3.42 12.28
C SER A 324 -5.70 -2.91 12.71
N ASP A 325 -6.10 -1.77 12.16
CA ASP A 325 -7.42 -1.14 12.33
C ASP A 325 -8.33 -1.31 11.10
N GLY A 326 -8.00 -2.30 10.25
CA GLY A 326 -8.79 -2.67 9.11
C GLY A 326 -10.23 -3.03 9.48
N ARG A 327 -11.18 -2.43 8.77
CA ARG A 327 -12.62 -2.64 8.95
C ARG A 327 -13.31 -2.70 7.59
N TRP A 328 -14.42 -3.41 7.52
CA TRP A 328 -15.22 -3.57 6.32
C TRP A 328 -16.70 -3.72 6.65
N LEU A 329 -17.55 -3.32 5.72
CA LEU A 329 -19.00 -3.46 5.85
C LEU A 329 -19.67 -3.62 4.49
N VAL A 330 -20.88 -4.16 4.53
CA VAL A 330 -21.73 -4.35 3.35
C VAL A 330 -22.92 -3.39 3.40
N GLN A 331 -23.14 -2.63 2.33
CA GLN A 331 -24.28 -1.73 2.15
C GLN A 331 -24.97 -2.00 0.81
N GLY A 332 -25.99 -2.86 0.82
CA GLY A 332 -26.70 -3.25 -0.39
C GLY A 332 -25.80 -4.02 -1.34
N ASN A 333 -25.46 -3.44 -2.48
CA ASN A 333 -24.55 -4.00 -3.47
C ASN A 333 -23.10 -3.49 -3.33
N ARG A 334 -22.77 -2.81 -2.22
CA ARG A 334 -21.43 -2.26 -1.98
C ARG A 334 -20.71 -3.00 -0.88
N LEU A 335 -19.47 -3.39 -1.16
CA LEU A 335 -18.48 -3.79 -0.16
C LEU A 335 -17.57 -2.60 0.11
N ILE A 336 -17.47 -2.19 1.37
CA ILE A 336 -16.65 -1.07 1.81
C ILE A 336 -15.56 -1.60 2.72
N MET A 337 -14.31 -1.22 2.47
CA MET A 337 -13.13 -1.58 3.26
C MET A 337 -12.38 -0.29 3.62
N THR A 338 -11.89 -0.15 4.85
CA THR A 338 -11.22 1.06 5.32
C THR A 338 -10.27 0.75 6.47
N GLY A 339 -9.22 1.54 6.63
CA GLY A 339 -8.18 1.34 7.64
C GLY A 339 -7.07 2.38 7.47
N SER A 340 -6.01 2.28 8.27
CA SER A 340 -4.84 3.14 8.15
C SER A 340 -4.09 2.88 6.85
N LEU A 341 -3.65 3.95 6.18
CA LEU A 341 -2.80 3.88 4.99
C LEU A 341 -1.54 3.05 5.21
N SER A 342 -0.98 3.13 6.41
CA SER A 342 0.28 2.48 6.75
C SER A 342 0.23 0.94 6.63
N VAL A 343 -0.97 0.34 6.63
CA VAL A 343 -1.12 -1.11 6.39
C VAL A 343 -0.76 -1.50 4.97
N PHE A 344 -0.70 -0.52 4.06
CA PHE A 344 -0.29 -0.68 2.67
C PHE A 344 1.13 -0.20 2.39
N ASP A 345 1.93 0.14 3.41
CA ASP A 345 3.30 0.59 3.17
C ASP A 345 4.12 -0.49 2.44
N ALA A 346 4.72 -0.10 1.32
CA ALA A 346 5.60 -0.92 0.51
C ALA A 346 6.85 -1.36 1.28
N ARG A 347 7.55 -2.35 0.71
CA ARG A 347 8.81 -2.85 1.25
C ARG A 347 9.88 -2.92 0.19
N ALA A 348 11.05 -2.40 0.56
CA ALA A 348 12.26 -2.65 -0.18
C ALA A 348 13.15 -3.60 0.63
N LEU A 349 13.54 -4.71 0.01
CA LEU A 349 14.43 -5.70 0.60
C LEU A 349 15.81 -5.61 0.00
N TYR A 350 16.82 -5.71 0.86
CA TYR A 350 18.22 -5.72 0.45
C TYR A 350 18.96 -6.79 1.24
N VAL A 351 19.75 -7.61 0.56
CA VAL A 351 20.63 -8.60 1.17
C VAL A 351 22.07 -8.14 0.99
N ASN A 352 22.70 -7.77 2.12
CA ASN A 352 24.08 -7.32 2.14
C ASN A 352 24.93 -8.23 3.05
N GLY A 353 25.90 -8.93 2.46
CA GLY A 353 26.76 -9.86 3.21
C GLY A 353 25.99 -11.01 3.88
N GLY A 354 24.81 -11.38 3.35
CA GLY A 354 23.93 -12.41 3.90
C GLY A 354 23.04 -11.95 5.06
N GLN A 355 23.02 -10.65 5.37
CA GLN A 355 22.02 -10.05 6.25
C GLN A 355 20.92 -9.42 5.41
N GLU A 356 19.68 -9.74 5.75
CA GLU A 356 18.48 -9.16 5.16
C GLU A 356 18.14 -7.86 5.90
N GLU A 357 17.96 -6.78 5.13
CA GLU A 357 17.51 -5.48 5.60
C GLU A 357 16.19 -5.17 4.90
N VAL A 358 15.17 -4.84 5.69
CA VAL A 358 13.83 -4.48 5.20
C VAL A 358 13.60 -3.00 5.49
N GLU A 359 13.38 -2.22 4.44
CA GLU A 359 12.94 -0.83 4.54
C GLU A 359 11.45 -0.75 4.27
N ARG A 360 10.71 -0.18 5.23
CA ARG A 360 9.30 0.16 5.06
C ARG A 360 9.19 1.51 4.36
N ARG A 361 8.47 1.56 3.25
CA ARG A 361 8.25 2.76 2.44
C ARG A 361 6.83 3.27 2.60
N PRO A 362 6.63 4.43 3.25
CA PRO A 362 5.30 4.95 3.51
C PRO A 362 4.55 5.28 2.23
N THR A 363 3.31 4.84 2.11
CA THR A 363 2.42 5.31 1.04
C THR A 363 1.90 6.72 1.34
N ASP A 364 1.70 7.52 0.29
CA ASP A 364 0.98 8.80 0.39
C ASP A 364 -0.52 8.65 0.10
N GLY A 365 -0.99 7.43 -0.17
CA GLY A 365 -2.37 7.09 -0.48
C GLY A 365 -2.72 7.11 -1.97
N ARG A 366 -1.85 7.62 -2.85
CA ARG A 366 -1.97 7.41 -4.30
C ARG A 366 -1.34 6.07 -4.64
N MET A 367 -1.97 5.33 -5.56
CA MET A 367 -1.61 3.95 -5.85
C MET A 367 -1.87 3.63 -7.33
N ILE A 368 -1.07 2.73 -7.89
CA ILE A 368 -1.45 1.99 -9.09
C ILE A 368 -2.14 0.69 -8.65
N THR A 369 -3.36 0.42 -9.13
CA THR A 369 -4.17 -0.68 -8.59
C THR A 369 -5.04 -1.38 -9.62
N SER A 370 -5.31 -2.65 -9.39
CA SER A 370 -6.34 -3.42 -10.08
C SER A 370 -7.23 -4.15 -9.08
N VAL A 371 -8.46 -4.42 -9.50
CA VAL A 371 -9.46 -5.10 -8.68
C VAL A 371 -9.94 -6.33 -9.41
N SER A 372 -10.09 -7.43 -8.68
CA SER A 372 -10.74 -8.63 -9.18
C SER A 372 -11.77 -9.13 -8.19
N THR A 373 -12.88 -9.65 -8.70
CA THR A 373 -13.90 -10.33 -7.91
C THR A 373 -14.31 -11.64 -8.57
N SER A 374 -14.73 -12.61 -7.79
CA SER A 374 -15.18 -13.91 -8.25
C SER A 374 -16.30 -14.46 -7.38
N ASP A 375 -17.09 -15.37 -7.95
CA ASP A 375 -18.17 -16.07 -7.26
C ASP A 375 -17.81 -17.53 -6.89
N ASN A 376 -18.79 -18.26 -6.37
CA ASN A 376 -18.68 -19.71 -6.06
C ASN A 376 -18.31 -20.61 -7.24
N LEU A 377 -18.52 -20.15 -8.48
CA LEU A 377 -18.17 -20.87 -9.69
C LEU A 377 -16.77 -20.49 -10.19
N LEU A 378 -16.05 -19.64 -9.46
CA LEU A 378 -14.75 -19.07 -9.82
C LEU A 378 -14.83 -18.28 -11.14
N LEU A 379 -16.01 -17.74 -11.46
CA LEU A 379 -16.16 -16.80 -12.55
C LEU A 379 -15.65 -15.45 -12.06
N SER A 380 -14.55 -15.00 -12.65
CA SER A 380 -13.87 -13.77 -12.29
C SER A 380 -14.28 -12.61 -13.17
N ASP A 381 -14.34 -11.46 -12.55
CA ASP A 381 -14.46 -10.16 -13.15
C ASP A 381 -13.29 -9.29 -12.68
N ILE A 382 -12.65 -8.57 -13.60
CA ILE A 382 -11.41 -7.85 -13.36
C ILE A 382 -11.52 -6.47 -13.97
N MET A 383 -11.26 -5.45 -13.15
CA MET A 383 -11.21 -4.08 -13.62
C MET A 383 -9.92 -3.37 -13.17
N PRO A 384 -9.27 -2.61 -14.06
CA PRO A 384 -9.57 -2.53 -15.50
C PRO A 384 -9.14 -3.81 -16.25
N GLU A 385 -9.76 -4.07 -17.40
CA GLU A 385 -9.45 -5.25 -18.22
C GLU A 385 -8.07 -5.16 -18.90
N GLY A 386 -7.58 -6.31 -19.41
CA GLY A 386 -6.43 -6.36 -20.31
C GLY A 386 -5.08 -6.11 -19.65
N GLY A 387 -4.95 -6.40 -18.34
CA GLY A 387 -3.73 -6.15 -17.59
C GLY A 387 -3.44 -4.68 -17.30
N SER A 388 -4.37 -3.79 -17.64
CA SER A 388 -4.34 -2.36 -17.31
C SER A 388 -4.41 -2.16 -15.79
N ALA A 389 -4.13 -0.94 -15.34
CA ALA A 389 -4.30 -0.55 -13.94
C ALA A 389 -4.93 0.84 -13.79
N PHE A 390 -5.49 1.12 -12.64
CA PHE A 390 -5.95 2.46 -12.27
C PHE A 390 -4.83 3.24 -11.61
N ASP A 391 -4.62 4.49 -12.04
CA ASP A 391 -3.89 5.49 -11.24
C ASP A 391 -4.90 6.23 -10.35
N THR A 392 -4.90 5.98 -9.05
CA THR A 392 -5.84 6.64 -8.13
C THR A 392 -5.49 8.10 -7.84
N GLY A 393 -4.27 8.52 -8.14
CA GLY A 393 -3.79 9.90 -7.97
C GLY A 393 -4.20 10.81 -9.12
N MET A 394 -4.12 10.32 -10.36
CA MET A 394 -4.50 11.07 -11.57
C MET A 394 -5.94 10.79 -12.00
N GLY A 395 -6.46 9.59 -11.72
CA GLY A 395 -7.78 9.17 -12.15
C GLY A 395 -7.84 8.53 -13.53
N ASP A 396 -6.69 8.13 -14.04
CA ASP A 396 -6.53 7.54 -15.35
C ASP A 396 -6.52 6.01 -15.29
N ILE A 397 -6.81 5.41 -16.45
CA ILE A 397 -6.56 4.00 -16.71
C ILE A 397 -5.24 3.95 -17.46
N LEU A 398 -4.26 3.24 -16.91
CA LEU A 398 -2.95 3.05 -17.48
C LEU A 398 -2.91 1.76 -18.28
N ASP A 399 -2.41 1.84 -19.51
CA ASP A 399 -2.16 0.67 -20.36
C ASP A 399 -0.82 0.01 -19.93
N PRO A 400 -0.72 -1.33 -19.95
CA PRO A 400 0.53 -2.01 -19.64
C PRO A 400 1.60 -1.76 -20.71
N LEU A 401 2.86 -1.99 -20.36
CA LEU A 401 3.94 -1.96 -21.35
C LEU A 401 3.67 -2.99 -22.45
N VAL A 402 3.96 -2.60 -23.69
CA VAL A 402 3.81 -3.45 -24.87
C VAL A 402 5.08 -3.46 -25.70
N TRP A 403 5.41 -4.63 -26.25
CA TRP A 403 6.47 -4.75 -27.23
C TRP A 403 6.11 -3.97 -28.51
N ASP A 404 7.05 -3.19 -29.03
CA ASP A 404 6.92 -2.63 -30.37
C ASP A 404 7.66 -3.53 -31.38
N PRO A 405 6.92 -4.22 -32.27
CA PRO A 405 7.52 -5.13 -33.25
C PRO A 405 8.45 -4.43 -34.25
N ALA A 406 8.45 -3.09 -34.33
CA ALA A 406 9.34 -2.33 -35.21
C ALA A 406 10.74 -2.12 -34.63
N ILE A 407 10.90 -2.16 -33.30
CA ILE A 407 12.16 -1.83 -32.61
C ILE A 407 12.69 -2.96 -31.71
N ILE A 408 11.90 -3.99 -31.43
CA ILE A 408 12.36 -5.18 -30.71
C ILE A 408 13.60 -5.80 -31.39
N ILE A 409 14.62 -6.09 -30.58
CA ILE A 409 15.79 -6.85 -31.01
C ILE A 409 15.52 -8.32 -30.69
N SER A 410 15.36 -9.15 -31.73
CA SER A 410 15.16 -10.59 -31.61
C SER A 410 16.38 -11.33 -32.14
N GLU A 411 17.10 -12.01 -31.26
CA GLU A 411 18.27 -12.80 -31.61
C GLU A 411 18.00 -14.29 -31.37
N ASP A 412 18.12 -15.07 -32.44
CA ASP A 412 17.95 -16.53 -32.39
C ASP A 412 19.17 -17.20 -31.76
N ASP A 413 18.92 -18.25 -30.98
CA ASP A 413 19.96 -19.14 -30.44
C ASP A 413 19.76 -20.57 -30.98
N PRO A 414 20.84 -21.28 -31.39
CA PRO A 414 20.70 -22.64 -31.88
C PRO A 414 20.19 -23.60 -30.81
N GLU A 415 19.36 -24.57 -31.20
CA GLU A 415 18.95 -25.64 -30.28
C GLU A 415 20.17 -26.55 -29.96
N GLU A 416 20.82 -26.30 -28.83
CA GLU A 416 22.10 -26.92 -28.43
C GLU A 416 21.90 -28.06 -27.43
N PHE A 417 20.81 -28.00 -26.65
CA PHE A 417 20.53 -28.95 -25.58
C PHE A 417 19.38 -29.90 -25.92
N GLY A 418 18.79 -29.81 -27.11
CA GLY A 418 17.91 -30.82 -27.68
C GLY A 418 16.59 -31.00 -26.93
N GLY A 419 15.97 -29.88 -26.53
CA GLY A 419 14.65 -29.88 -25.90
C GLY A 419 14.65 -30.31 -24.43
N VAL A 420 15.80 -30.23 -23.76
CA VAL A 420 15.86 -30.46 -22.31
C VAL A 420 15.18 -29.29 -21.59
N SER A 421 14.14 -29.65 -20.84
CA SER A 421 13.23 -28.71 -20.19
C SER A 421 13.96 -27.78 -19.22
N GLY A 422 13.79 -26.47 -19.43
CA GLY A 422 14.39 -25.41 -18.60
C GLY A 422 15.87 -25.14 -18.85
N MET A 423 16.45 -25.64 -19.96
CA MET A 423 17.89 -25.49 -20.24
C MET A 423 18.23 -24.80 -21.57
N ASP A 424 17.36 -24.90 -22.57
CA ASP A 424 17.72 -24.64 -23.96
C ASP A 424 17.04 -23.33 -24.41
N LEU A 425 17.78 -22.22 -24.38
CA LEU A 425 17.33 -20.96 -24.95
C LEU A 425 17.37 -21.09 -26.47
N ILE A 426 16.34 -20.58 -27.13
CA ILE A 426 16.24 -20.61 -28.60
C ILE A 426 16.08 -19.21 -29.17
N ARG A 427 15.78 -18.23 -28.32
CA ARG A 427 15.66 -16.83 -28.71
C ARG A 427 15.75 -15.93 -27.48
N VAL A 428 16.35 -14.77 -27.65
CA VAL A 428 16.28 -13.67 -26.69
C VAL A 428 15.69 -12.46 -27.40
N ASP A 429 14.61 -11.93 -26.83
CA ASP A 429 13.99 -10.68 -27.29
C ASP A 429 14.28 -9.56 -26.29
N VAL A 430 14.69 -8.39 -26.79
CA VAL A 430 15.05 -7.24 -25.95
C VAL A 430 14.55 -5.94 -26.55
N GLN A 431 14.06 -5.04 -25.69
CA GLN A 431 13.63 -3.70 -26.07
C GLN A 431 13.78 -2.77 -24.87
N VAL A 432 14.10 -1.50 -25.13
CA VAL A 432 13.83 -0.44 -24.16
C VAL A 432 12.43 0.09 -24.44
N VAL A 433 11.52 -0.08 -23.49
CA VAL A 433 10.16 0.45 -23.55
C VAL A 433 10.08 1.51 -22.47
N GLU A 434 9.80 2.75 -22.86
CA GLU A 434 9.88 3.91 -21.98
C GLU A 434 11.25 3.97 -21.27
N ASN A 435 11.28 3.90 -19.94
CA ASN A 435 12.51 3.91 -19.14
C ASN A 435 12.90 2.52 -18.60
N CYS A 436 12.37 1.45 -19.20
CA CYS A 436 12.57 0.08 -18.76
C CYS A 436 13.26 -0.75 -19.85
N LEU A 437 14.29 -1.49 -19.48
CA LEU A 437 14.85 -2.57 -20.29
C LEU A 437 13.98 -3.83 -20.09
N VAL A 438 13.25 -4.22 -21.13
CA VAL A 438 12.47 -5.46 -21.14
C VAL A 438 13.25 -6.55 -21.85
N VAL A 439 13.41 -7.70 -21.19
CA VAL A 439 14.14 -8.86 -21.70
C VAL A 439 13.26 -10.09 -21.60
N MET A 440 13.05 -10.79 -22.72
CA MET A 440 12.37 -12.07 -22.75
C MET A 440 13.30 -13.19 -23.22
N GLY A 441 13.52 -14.18 -22.35
CA GLY A 441 14.20 -15.41 -22.71
C GLY A 441 13.18 -16.45 -23.17
N VAL A 442 13.33 -16.97 -24.39
CA VAL A 442 12.47 -18.02 -24.95
C VAL A 442 13.22 -19.34 -24.93
N LEU A 443 12.65 -20.32 -24.24
CA LEU A 443 13.17 -21.67 -24.15
C LEU A 443 12.44 -22.60 -25.11
N SER A 444 13.11 -23.65 -25.60
CA SER A 444 12.47 -24.68 -26.42
C SER A 444 11.35 -25.41 -25.67
N LYS A 445 11.50 -25.57 -24.35
CA LYS A 445 10.53 -26.14 -23.41
C LYS A 445 10.91 -25.80 -21.95
N TRP A 446 9.93 -25.62 -21.08
CA TRP A 446 10.12 -25.51 -19.63
C TRP A 446 8.88 -26.00 -18.88
N ASP A 447 9.02 -26.97 -17.98
CA ASP A 447 7.89 -27.65 -17.35
C ASP A 447 7.55 -26.93 -16.03
N ASP A 448 6.26 -26.69 -15.81
CA ASP A 448 5.71 -25.93 -14.67
C ASP A 448 5.84 -26.68 -13.34
N THR A 449 6.33 -27.92 -13.36
CA THR A 449 6.65 -28.71 -12.16
C THR A 449 8.13 -28.68 -11.78
N GLN A 450 8.99 -28.01 -12.57
CA GLN A 450 10.43 -27.99 -12.33
C GLN A 450 10.83 -26.89 -11.34
N VAL A 451 11.43 -27.32 -10.24
CA VAL A 451 12.00 -26.45 -9.21
C VAL A 451 13.52 -26.36 -9.36
N GLY A 452 14.07 -25.17 -9.09
CA GLY A 452 15.51 -24.94 -9.07
C GLY A 452 16.16 -24.64 -10.42
N ASN A 453 15.33 -24.36 -11.45
CA ASN A 453 15.82 -23.70 -12.66
C ASN A 453 16.26 -22.28 -12.31
N VAL A 454 17.31 -21.82 -12.98
CA VAL A 454 17.82 -20.45 -12.85
C VAL A 454 18.00 -19.89 -14.25
N PHE A 455 17.53 -18.67 -14.46
CA PHE A 455 17.83 -17.89 -15.64
C PHE A 455 18.53 -16.61 -15.20
N GLU A 456 19.57 -16.20 -15.92
CA GLU A 456 20.30 -14.99 -15.56
C GLU A 456 20.38 -14.06 -16.76
N ILE A 457 20.02 -12.80 -16.56
CA ILE A 457 20.26 -11.70 -17.48
C ILE A 457 21.51 -10.98 -16.98
N LEU A 458 22.58 -11.03 -17.78
CA LEU A 458 23.90 -10.54 -17.43
C LEU A 458 24.15 -9.23 -18.17
N LEU A 459 24.24 -8.12 -17.44
CA LEU A 459 24.24 -6.77 -17.99
C LEU A 459 25.61 -6.10 -17.79
N ASP A 460 26.23 -5.71 -18.89
CA ASP A 460 27.44 -4.90 -18.96
C ASP A 460 27.03 -3.46 -19.31
N THR A 461 27.07 -2.59 -18.29
CA THR A 461 26.52 -1.22 -18.36
C THR A 461 27.59 -0.19 -18.67
N ASP A 462 28.87 -0.52 -18.52
CA ASP A 462 30.00 0.36 -18.82
C ASP A 462 30.77 -0.01 -20.11
N MET A 463 30.32 -1.06 -20.79
CA MET A 463 30.90 -1.60 -22.03
C MET A 463 32.36 -2.06 -21.85
N ASN A 464 32.77 -2.45 -20.65
CA ASN A 464 34.13 -2.87 -20.35
C ASN A 464 34.19 -4.32 -19.81
N ALA A 465 34.66 -5.24 -20.65
CA ALA A 465 34.79 -6.65 -20.28
C ALA A 465 35.81 -6.98 -19.15
N ALA A 466 36.48 -5.97 -18.59
CA ALA A 466 37.38 -6.12 -17.44
C ALA A 466 36.73 -5.74 -16.10
N THR A 467 35.56 -5.12 -16.12
CA THR A 467 34.71 -4.81 -14.96
C THR A 467 33.60 -5.86 -14.85
N GLY A 468 33.08 -6.09 -13.65
CA GLY A 468 32.06 -7.11 -13.43
C GLY A 468 32.50 -8.57 -13.65
N GLU A 469 31.51 -9.43 -13.87
CA GLU A 469 31.68 -10.86 -14.13
C GLU A 469 32.04 -11.11 -15.59
N PHE A 470 33.14 -11.82 -15.85
CA PHE A 470 33.51 -12.19 -17.22
C PHE A 470 32.60 -13.30 -17.75
N VAL A 471 31.84 -13.02 -18.81
CA VAL A 471 30.88 -13.95 -19.42
C VAL A 471 31.15 -14.09 -20.91
N SER A 472 31.25 -15.33 -21.39
CA SER A 472 31.39 -15.66 -22.81
C SER A 472 30.54 -16.88 -23.17
N ASN A 473 30.07 -16.95 -24.40
CA ASN A 473 29.53 -18.19 -24.96
C ASN A 473 30.70 -19.10 -25.39
N ASP A 474 30.88 -20.21 -24.68
CA ASP A 474 31.97 -21.16 -24.90
C ASP A 474 31.81 -22.00 -26.19
N GLN A 475 30.60 -22.05 -26.75
CA GLN A 475 30.31 -22.75 -28.00
C GLN A 475 30.78 -21.96 -29.24
N THR A 476 30.95 -20.64 -29.11
CA THR A 476 31.49 -19.76 -30.14
C THR A 476 32.89 -19.25 -29.80
N SER A 477 33.88 -20.15 -29.81
CA SER A 477 35.27 -19.83 -29.46
C SER A 477 35.85 -18.64 -30.24
N GLY A 478 36.29 -17.60 -29.52
CA GLY A 478 36.93 -16.39 -30.07
C GLY A 478 36.04 -15.16 -30.19
N GLN A 479 34.80 -15.22 -29.69
CA GLN A 479 33.80 -14.15 -29.76
C GLN A 479 33.84 -13.18 -28.56
N PRO A 480 33.24 -11.99 -28.68
CA PRO A 480 33.31 -10.97 -27.63
C PRO A 480 32.61 -11.43 -26.36
N ALA A 481 33.38 -11.45 -25.26
CA ALA A 481 32.86 -11.57 -23.90
C ALA A 481 32.34 -10.22 -23.40
N ILE A 482 31.52 -10.27 -22.36
CA ILE A 482 31.08 -9.09 -21.60
C ILE A 482 31.66 -9.12 -20.18
N GLY A 483 31.65 -7.96 -19.55
CA GLY A 483 31.94 -7.77 -18.13
C GLY A 483 30.65 -7.38 -17.43
N ALA A 484 29.88 -8.35 -16.94
CA ALA A 484 28.56 -8.10 -16.40
C ALA A 484 28.65 -7.40 -15.03
N ASP A 485 28.31 -6.12 -14.99
CA ASP A 485 28.29 -5.28 -13.80
C ASP A 485 27.07 -5.58 -12.92
N TYR A 486 25.93 -5.80 -13.57
CA TYR A 486 24.67 -6.15 -12.95
C TYR A 486 24.20 -7.52 -13.44
N LYS A 487 23.42 -8.20 -12.62
CA LYS A 487 22.81 -9.48 -12.98
C LYS A 487 21.40 -9.55 -12.42
N VAL A 488 20.42 -9.86 -13.27
CA VAL A 488 19.09 -10.25 -12.79
C VAL A 488 18.99 -11.76 -12.84
N ARG A 489 18.65 -12.37 -11.71
CA ARG A 489 18.53 -13.81 -11.55
C ARG A 489 17.07 -14.18 -11.36
N VAL A 490 16.48 -14.83 -12.34
CA VAL A 490 15.16 -15.45 -12.24
C VAL A 490 15.32 -16.88 -11.77
N TYR A 491 14.51 -17.32 -10.82
CA TYR A 491 14.54 -18.72 -10.36
C TYR A 491 13.16 -19.24 -9.95
N SER A 492 13.02 -20.57 -9.97
CA SER A 492 11.81 -21.24 -9.51
C SER A 492 11.95 -21.87 -8.13
N ALA A 493 10.95 -21.72 -7.28
CA ALA A 493 10.87 -22.33 -5.94
C ALA A 493 9.58 -23.14 -5.76
N ASP A 494 9.62 -24.11 -4.83
CA ASP A 494 8.46 -24.94 -4.47
C ASP A 494 7.59 -24.18 -3.45
N GLU A 495 6.36 -23.82 -3.84
CA GLU A 495 5.37 -23.17 -2.98
C GLU A 495 4.34 -24.15 -2.42
N TYR A 496 4.67 -25.45 -2.40
CA TYR A 496 3.83 -26.55 -1.90
C TYR A 496 2.63 -26.89 -2.80
N THR A 497 1.84 -25.90 -3.20
CA THR A 497 0.69 -26.06 -4.11
C THR A 497 1.03 -25.88 -5.58
N ASP A 498 2.09 -25.14 -5.86
CA ASP A 498 2.50 -24.67 -7.18
C ASP A 498 3.99 -24.26 -7.18
N VAL A 499 4.47 -23.80 -8.32
CA VAL A 499 5.85 -23.35 -8.51
C VAL A 499 5.86 -21.84 -8.65
N GLY A 500 6.52 -21.18 -7.70
CA GLY A 500 6.75 -19.74 -7.71
C GLY A 500 7.92 -19.34 -8.59
N TYR A 501 7.86 -18.11 -9.12
CA TYR A 501 8.94 -17.50 -9.89
C TYR A 501 9.32 -16.17 -9.27
N TYR A 502 10.61 -16.02 -9.04
CA TYR A 502 11.19 -14.91 -8.29
C TYR A 502 12.32 -14.30 -9.09
N ALA A 503 12.64 -13.04 -8.84
CA ALA A 503 13.77 -12.37 -9.47
C ALA A 503 14.60 -11.58 -8.47
N ASP A 504 15.92 -11.70 -8.56
CA ASP A 504 16.87 -10.94 -7.76
C ASP A 504 17.72 -10.04 -8.68
N LEU A 505 17.86 -8.76 -8.33
CA LEU A 505 18.85 -7.87 -8.94
C LEU A 505 20.13 -7.85 -8.08
N GLU A 506 21.24 -8.31 -8.65
CA GLU A 506 22.56 -8.23 -8.04
C GLU A 506 23.32 -7.00 -8.58
N ARG A 507 23.73 -6.12 -7.67
CA ARG A 507 24.49 -4.89 -7.96
C ARG A 507 26.01 -5.15 -8.02
N PRO A 508 26.81 -4.24 -8.62
CA PRO A 508 28.28 -4.35 -8.69
C PRO A 508 28.98 -4.44 -7.33
N ASN A 509 28.34 -3.95 -6.26
CA ASN A 509 28.86 -3.99 -4.90
C ASN A 509 28.53 -5.31 -4.17
N GLY A 510 27.82 -6.24 -4.81
CA GLY A 510 27.39 -7.53 -4.26
C GLY A 510 26.13 -7.46 -3.38
N VAL A 511 25.45 -6.32 -3.34
CA VAL A 511 24.10 -6.22 -2.74
C VAL A 511 23.12 -6.92 -3.67
N ILE A 512 22.24 -7.75 -3.10
CA ILE A 512 21.17 -8.44 -3.81
C ILE A 512 19.84 -7.80 -3.40
N GLU A 513 18.98 -7.53 -4.36
CA GLU A 513 17.68 -6.89 -4.19
C GLU A 513 16.59 -7.82 -4.76
N PRO A 514 15.82 -8.50 -3.90
CA PRO A 514 14.68 -9.30 -4.35
C PRO A 514 13.56 -8.42 -4.92
N HIS A 515 13.08 -8.78 -6.10
CA HIS A 515 12.07 -8.06 -6.88
C HIS A 515 11.15 -9.05 -7.62
N ASP A 516 10.15 -9.62 -6.96
CA ASP A 516 9.31 -10.62 -7.65
C ASP A 516 8.36 -9.98 -8.66
N ALA A 517 8.03 -8.71 -8.48
CA ALA A 517 7.17 -7.99 -9.40
C ALA A 517 7.79 -7.75 -10.79
N ILE A 518 9.12 -7.87 -10.96
CA ILE A 518 9.75 -7.62 -12.26
C ILE A 518 9.75 -8.83 -13.20
N VAL A 519 9.23 -9.98 -12.78
CA VAL A 519 9.26 -11.21 -13.58
C VAL A 519 7.87 -11.74 -13.91
N PHE A 520 7.72 -12.19 -15.14
CA PHE A 520 6.57 -12.96 -15.59
C PHE A 520 7.04 -14.23 -16.30
N ALA A 521 6.52 -15.38 -15.86
CA ALA A 521 6.94 -16.68 -16.36
C ALA A 521 5.78 -17.43 -17.03
N ARG A 522 6.03 -17.97 -18.22
CA ARG A 522 5.12 -18.85 -18.97
C ARG A 522 5.80 -20.19 -19.27
N PRO A 523 5.88 -21.10 -18.28
CA PRO A 523 6.31 -22.47 -18.55
C PRO A 523 5.36 -23.14 -19.55
N SER A 524 5.92 -24.03 -20.37
CA SER A 524 5.19 -24.88 -21.30
C SER A 524 5.94 -26.19 -21.51
N SER A 525 5.26 -27.30 -21.24
CA SER A 525 5.79 -28.64 -21.52
C SER A 525 5.52 -29.13 -22.95
N LEU A 526 4.75 -28.37 -23.75
CA LEU A 526 4.24 -28.75 -25.06
C LEU A 526 4.92 -28.02 -26.23
N GLY A 527 5.75 -27.04 -25.95
CA GLY A 527 6.43 -26.21 -26.94
C GLY A 527 7.21 -25.09 -26.26
N PRO A 528 7.52 -24.01 -27.00
CA PRO A 528 8.29 -22.91 -26.45
C PRO A 528 7.67 -22.35 -25.18
N ALA A 529 8.54 -22.06 -24.21
CA ALA A 529 8.22 -21.41 -22.95
C ALA A 529 8.99 -20.10 -22.88
N ASN A 530 8.62 -19.19 -21.99
CA ASN A 530 9.39 -17.96 -21.80
C ASN A 530 9.34 -17.45 -20.36
N PHE A 531 10.28 -16.56 -20.07
CA PHE A 531 10.19 -15.62 -18.96
C PHE A 531 10.47 -14.22 -19.51
N THR A 532 9.76 -13.23 -18.99
CA THR A 532 9.93 -11.80 -19.29
C THR A 532 10.36 -11.11 -18.01
N VAL A 533 11.36 -10.23 -18.11
CA VAL A 533 11.84 -9.40 -17.02
C VAL A 533 11.84 -7.94 -17.43
N THR A 534 11.32 -7.06 -16.57
CA THR A 534 11.33 -5.61 -16.77
C THR A 534 12.31 -4.97 -15.79
N ILE A 535 13.32 -4.27 -16.29
CA ILE A 535 14.39 -3.69 -15.47
C ILE A 535 14.37 -2.17 -15.67
N PRO A 536 13.90 -1.38 -14.69
CA PRO A 536 14.05 0.07 -14.72
C PRO A 536 15.51 0.47 -14.94
N LEU A 537 15.77 1.34 -15.92
CA LEU A 537 17.14 1.76 -16.26
C LEU A 537 17.86 2.42 -15.08
N GLU A 538 17.12 3.10 -14.21
CA GLU A 538 17.64 3.70 -12.99
C GLU A 538 18.20 2.67 -12.00
N ALA A 539 17.61 1.47 -11.95
CA ALA A 539 18.05 0.37 -11.08
C ALA A 539 19.50 -0.03 -11.39
N ILE A 540 19.86 0.06 -12.67
CA ILE A 540 21.16 -0.30 -13.23
C ILE A 540 22.04 0.91 -13.56
N GLY A 541 21.73 2.08 -12.99
CA GLY A 541 22.58 3.26 -13.02
C GLY A 541 22.41 4.16 -14.25
N ASN A 542 21.27 4.09 -14.95
CA ASN A 542 20.95 4.86 -16.15
C ASN A 542 22.07 4.78 -17.21
N PRO A 543 22.42 3.57 -17.68
CA PRO A 543 23.51 3.38 -18.62
C PRO A 543 23.25 4.10 -19.94
N THR A 544 24.26 4.81 -20.44
CA THR A 544 24.25 5.46 -21.75
C THR A 544 25.61 5.35 -22.43
N PRO A 545 25.69 5.25 -23.77
CA PRO A 545 24.57 5.13 -24.72
C PRO A 545 24.24 3.67 -25.06
N HIS A 546 24.85 2.68 -24.42
CA HIS A 546 24.65 1.27 -24.74
C HIS A 546 24.62 0.40 -23.50
N ILE A 547 23.91 -0.73 -23.61
CA ILE A 547 24.02 -1.89 -22.72
C ILE A 547 24.45 -3.07 -23.57
N ARG A 548 25.29 -3.95 -23.02
CA ARG A 548 25.52 -5.29 -23.57
C ARG A 548 24.94 -6.34 -22.66
N LEU A 549 24.34 -7.37 -23.24
CA LEU A 549 23.84 -8.48 -22.43
C LEU A 549 23.98 -9.86 -23.06
N PHE A 550 23.98 -10.85 -22.17
CA PHE A 550 23.66 -12.24 -22.45
C PHE A 550 22.51 -12.68 -21.53
N VAL A 551 21.79 -13.70 -21.96
CA VAL A 551 20.83 -14.43 -21.13
C VAL A 551 21.32 -15.87 -20.98
N THR A 552 21.19 -16.43 -19.80
CA THR A 552 21.70 -17.79 -19.53
C THR A 552 20.64 -18.64 -18.87
N THR A 553 20.73 -19.95 -19.06
CA THR A 553 20.00 -20.93 -18.26
C THR A 553 20.96 -21.68 -17.36
N GLY A 554 20.42 -22.24 -16.29
CA GLY A 554 21.19 -23.00 -15.33
C GLY A 554 20.32 -23.76 -14.35
N ALA A 555 20.99 -24.34 -13.38
CA ALA A 555 20.34 -24.85 -12.17
C ALA A 555 21.11 -24.37 -10.94
N ILE A 556 20.39 -24.11 -9.83
CA ILE A 556 20.93 -23.53 -8.59
C ILE A 556 22.22 -24.24 -8.12
N LEU A 557 22.31 -25.57 -8.32
CA LEU A 557 23.42 -26.39 -7.84
C LEU A 557 24.42 -26.82 -8.93
N ALA A 558 24.16 -26.49 -10.21
CA ALA A 558 24.96 -26.98 -11.33
C ALA A 558 25.60 -25.87 -12.18
N GLY A 559 25.25 -24.61 -11.94
CA GLY A 559 25.76 -23.46 -12.68
C GLY A 559 25.06 -23.28 -14.04
N ARG A 560 25.67 -22.46 -14.91
CA ARG A 560 25.15 -22.14 -16.24
C ARG A 560 25.30 -23.33 -17.19
N TYR A 561 24.27 -23.58 -17.99
CA TYR A 561 24.25 -24.56 -19.06
C TYR A 561 24.38 -23.87 -20.41
N ASP A 562 23.50 -22.92 -20.65
CA ASP A 562 23.36 -22.23 -21.93
C ASP A 562 23.62 -20.73 -21.78
N VAL A 563 24.23 -20.12 -22.79
CA VAL A 563 24.54 -18.68 -22.86
C VAL A 563 24.08 -18.17 -24.21
N ALA A 564 22.92 -17.56 -24.25
CA ALA A 564 22.29 -17.06 -25.46
C ALA A 564 22.29 -15.52 -25.52
N PRO A 565 22.29 -14.93 -26.72
CA PRO A 565 22.48 -15.58 -28.01
C PRO A 565 23.98 -15.90 -28.25
N PRO A 566 24.41 -16.36 -29.45
CA PRO A 566 25.81 -16.71 -29.70
C PRO A 566 26.79 -15.51 -29.64
N TYR A 567 26.24 -14.29 -29.66
CA TYR A 567 26.94 -13.01 -29.55
C TYR A 567 26.18 -12.12 -28.54
N PRO A 568 26.87 -11.24 -27.79
CA PRO A 568 26.17 -10.38 -26.85
C PRO A 568 25.28 -9.40 -27.62
N ILE A 569 24.05 -9.24 -27.13
CA ILE A 569 23.11 -8.25 -27.65
C ILE A 569 23.63 -6.88 -27.25
N ILE A 570 23.72 -5.94 -28.20
CA ILE A 570 24.03 -4.54 -27.95
C ILE A 570 22.75 -3.76 -28.11
N ILE A 571 22.25 -3.18 -27.01
CA ILE A 571 21.09 -2.28 -27.02
C ILE A 571 21.61 -0.86 -27.04
N HIS A 572 21.04 -0.03 -27.91
CA HIS A 572 21.26 1.41 -27.91
C HIS A 572 20.27 2.05 -26.94
N ILE A 573 20.77 2.69 -25.90
CA ILE A 573 19.97 3.49 -24.98
C ILE A 573 20.00 4.92 -25.50
N THR A 574 18.97 5.29 -26.24
CA THR A 574 18.64 6.69 -26.48
C THR A 574 18.01 7.22 -25.19
N PRO A 575 18.55 8.29 -24.57
CA PRO A 575 17.87 8.91 -23.44
C PRO A 575 16.42 9.26 -23.83
N SER A 576 15.47 9.22 -22.91
CA SER A 576 14.12 9.75 -23.13
C SER A 576 14.21 11.14 -23.79
N CYS A 577 13.41 11.40 -24.83
CA CYS A 577 13.24 12.76 -25.33
C CYS A 577 11.95 13.31 -24.75
N GLU A 578 12.01 13.68 -23.48
CA GLU A 578 10.90 14.28 -22.75
C GLU A 578 10.39 15.54 -23.47
N GLY A 579 11.27 16.20 -24.23
CA GLY A 579 10.91 17.32 -25.07
C GLY A 579 10.23 17.03 -26.41
N ASP A 580 9.98 15.80 -26.87
CA ASP A 580 9.30 15.53 -28.16
C ASP A 580 7.77 15.53 -27.99
N PHE A 581 7.22 16.71 -27.71
CA PHE A 581 5.78 16.89 -27.44
C PHE A 581 4.89 16.51 -28.62
N ASN A 582 5.40 16.63 -29.85
CA ASN A 582 4.61 16.35 -31.03
C ASN A 582 4.78 14.91 -31.57
N ASN A 583 5.67 14.11 -30.95
CA ASN A 583 5.96 12.71 -31.25
C ASN A 583 6.38 12.47 -32.71
N ASP A 584 7.17 13.37 -33.31
CA ASP A 584 7.71 13.17 -34.68
C ASP A 584 9.13 12.60 -34.71
N GLY A 585 9.70 12.35 -33.54
CA GLY A 585 10.99 11.71 -33.33
C GLY A 585 12.17 12.67 -33.30
N ASP A 586 11.93 13.97 -33.14
CA ASP A 586 12.93 14.97 -32.83
C ASP A 586 12.43 16.00 -31.81
N VAL A 587 13.34 16.76 -31.18
CA VAL A 587 12.95 17.87 -30.29
C VAL A 587 13.38 19.15 -30.97
N ASP A 588 12.44 19.83 -31.61
CA ASP A 588 12.72 20.98 -32.45
C ASP A 588 11.91 22.24 -32.09
N GLY A 589 11.90 23.22 -32.99
CA GLY A 589 11.18 24.46 -32.78
C GLY A 589 9.66 24.27 -32.62
N SER A 590 9.12 23.14 -33.05
CA SER A 590 7.71 22.74 -32.92
C SER A 590 7.40 22.38 -31.47
N ASP A 591 8.26 21.59 -30.83
CA ASP A 591 8.11 21.22 -29.42
C ASP A 591 8.41 22.38 -28.50
N LEU A 592 9.42 23.21 -28.83
CA LEU A 592 9.66 24.43 -28.07
C LEU A 592 8.45 25.37 -28.08
N ALA A 593 7.66 25.37 -29.16
CA ALA A 593 6.44 26.17 -29.21
C ALA A 593 5.35 25.61 -28.28
N ILE A 594 5.30 24.29 -28.08
CA ILE A 594 4.40 23.63 -27.13
C ILE A 594 4.88 23.93 -25.70
N PHE A 595 6.15 23.66 -25.37
CA PHE A 595 6.75 24.00 -24.07
C PHE A 595 6.53 25.46 -23.67
N ALA A 596 6.81 26.39 -24.59
CA ALA A 596 6.71 27.82 -24.32
C ALA A 596 5.27 28.30 -24.12
N ALA A 597 4.26 27.51 -24.50
CA ALA A 597 2.87 27.82 -24.22
C ALA A 597 2.56 27.67 -22.71
N ASP A 598 3.25 26.75 -22.04
CA ASP A 598 3.06 26.45 -20.63
C ASP A 598 4.07 27.09 -19.69
N PHE A 599 5.23 27.52 -20.20
CA PHE A 599 6.28 28.12 -19.39
C PHE A 599 5.79 29.32 -18.55
N GLY A 600 5.88 29.19 -17.23
CA GLY A 600 5.43 30.14 -16.22
C GLY A 600 4.00 29.92 -15.70
N ARG A 601 3.31 28.85 -16.13
CA ARG A 601 2.08 28.37 -15.46
C ARG A 601 2.43 27.82 -14.09
N THR A 602 1.51 28.00 -13.13
CA THR A 602 1.66 27.52 -11.74
C THR A 602 0.40 26.77 -11.27
N ASP A 603 -0.43 26.37 -12.23
CA ASP A 603 -1.73 25.73 -12.06
C ASP A 603 -1.79 24.45 -12.88
N CYS A 604 -0.68 23.72 -12.94
CA CYS A 604 -0.55 22.49 -13.67
C CYS A 604 -1.20 21.36 -12.88
N THR A 605 -2.51 21.21 -13.03
CA THR A 605 -3.23 20.10 -12.42
C THR A 605 -3.20 18.86 -13.30
N ASP A 606 -3.37 18.94 -14.63
CA ASP A 606 -3.37 17.76 -15.52
C ASP A 606 -3.04 18.05 -17.02
N ASP A 607 -2.69 19.28 -17.40
CA ASP A 607 -2.56 19.70 -18.82
C ASP A 607 -1.37 20.63 -19.04
N CYS A 608 -0.23 20.31 -18.41
CA CYS A 608 1.04 21.00 -18.63
C CYS A 608 2.06 20.00 -19.12
N GLU A 609 2.23 19.89 -20.44
CA GLU A 609 3.19 18.96 -21.01
C GLU A 609 4.64 19.29 -20.57
N GLY A 610 4.89 20.55 -20.19
CA GLY A 610 6.21 21.00 -19.75
C GLY A 610 6.54 20.84 -18.26
N ASN A 611 5.72 20.21 -17.42
CA ASN A 611 6.02 20.03 -15.98
C ASN A 611 6.76 18.69 -15.78
N PHE A 612 8.08 18.69 -15.99
CA PHE A 612 8.91 17.50 -15.99
C PHE A 612 9.26 16.99 -14.59
N ASP A 613 9.37 17.89 -13.60
CA ASP A 613 9.67 17.47 -12.23
C ASP A 613 8.42 17.20 -11.37
N GLY A 614 7.24 17.44 -11.93
CA GLY A 614 5.95 17.09 -11.34
C GLY A 614 5.56 17.97 -10.15
N ASP A 615 6.17 19.14 -9.99
CA ASP A 615 5.97 19.99 -8.81
C ASP A 615 4.70 20.87 -8.87
N GLY A 616 4.05 20.91 -10.04
CA GLY A 616 2.78 21.59 -10.28
C GLY A 616 2.92 22.95 -10.96
N ASP A 617 4.12 23.30 -11.42
CA ASP A 617 4.36 24.45 -12.28
C ASP A 617 5.21 24.09 -13.52
N VAL A 618 5.47 25.06 -14.40
CA VAL A 618 6.43 24.90 -15.51
C VAL A 618 7.41 26.04 -15.43
N ASP A 619 8.61 25.78 -14.92
CA ASP A 619 9.57 26.81 -14.60
C ASP A 619 10.99 26.55 -15.13
N GLY A 620 11.97 27.27 -14.57
CA GLY A 620 13.36 27.17 -15.01
C GLY A 620 13.97 25.78 -14.81
N SER A 621 13.42 24.96 -13.92
CA SER A 621 13.82 23.57 -13.67
C SER A 621 13.42 22.69 -14.86
N ASP A 622 12.17 22.80 -15.31
CA ASP A 622 11.68 22.08 -16.50
C ASP A 622 12.36 22.53 -17.78
N LEU A 623 12.62 23.84 -17.91
CA LEU A 623 13.34 24.35 -19.07
C LEU A 623 14.75 23.77 -19.16
N ALA A 624 15.38 23.42 -18.04
CA ALA A 624 16.69 22.78 -18.05
C ALA A 624 16.61 21.35 -18.63
N VAL A 625 15.52 20.63 -18.34
CA VAL A 625 15.22 19.31 -18.92
C VAL A 625 14.93 19.45 -20.42
N PHE A 626 13.98 20.31 -20.82
CA PHE A 626 13.69 20.57 -22.23
C PHE A 626 14.94 20.94 -23.05
N ALA A 627 15.78 21.83 -22.48
CA ALA A 627 16.97 22.31 -23.16
C ALA A 627 18.06 21.23 -23.31
N ALA A 628 18.02 20.17 -22.51
CA ALA A 628 18.90 19.02 -22.69
C ALA A 628 18.55 18.24 -23.96
N ASP A 629 17.26 18.22 -24.32
CA ASP A 629 16.77 17.52 -25.51
C ASP A 629 16.73 18.38 -26.77
N PHE A 630 16.63 19.71 -26.64
CA PHE A 630 16.45 20.59 -27.80
C PHE A 630 17.54 20.43 -28.87
N GLY A 631 17.12 20.00 -30.06
CA GLY A 631 17.94 19.72 -31.24
C GLY A 631 18.34 18.25 -31.40
N ARG A 632 17.87 17.34 -30.52
CA ARG A 632 17.98 15.89 -30.71
C ARG A 632 17.09 15.44 -31.87
N THR A 633 17.52 14.40 -32.57
CA THR A 633 16.79 13.80 -33.72
C THR A 633 16.72 12.28 -33.61
N ASP A 634 16.90 11.77 -32.39
CA ASP A 634 17.03 10.36 -32.05
C ASP A 634 16.02 9.97 -30.96
N CYS A 635 14.84 10.59 -31.01
CA CYS A 635 13.76 10.48 -30.03
C CYS A 635 12.77 9.37 -30.36
N ARG A 636 13.25 8.26 -30.93
CA ARG A 636 12.41 7.19 -31.49
C ARG A 636 12.58 5.84 -30.82
#